data_AF-A0A932CW80-F1
#
_entry.id   AF-A0A932CW80-F1
#
_cell.length_a   1.000
_cell.length_b   1.000
_cell.length_c   1.000
_cell.angle_alpha   90.00
_cell.angle_beta   90.00
_cell.angle_gamma   90.00
#
_symmetry.space_group_name_H-M   'P 1'
#
loop_
_entity.id
_entity.type
_entity.pdbx_description
1 polymer ?
#
loop_
_entity_poly.entity_id
_entity_poly.type
_entity_poly.pdbx_seq_one_letter_code
_entity_poly.pdbx_strand_id
1 'polypeptide(L)'
;MTSKPGRNAPCPCGSGLKFKRCCMSAAEAAPRFTQQDRDSALGKLELFTEVVLKEDDDCALDEFWGRVPAAHDFDEERAPESEAVLDMWFWFDRPLDDGRLVVDRLLAEDPSIAAGERRFLEAARGTCMRLYEVEDTRPGVSVTLREVLDDVRVTVHERMGSRHMKRSDLLAARVISRGVSGQPEIERGLLQIPGLLRDAVVLQASSWRARFRKEEPGTDDLRFFKELPPAFHEVWANAIIAPPIPHLRNTDGEDLLATKVHFEVTDPTRLVATLDASRDLQRASTKETRWHWMGTNRSGESVILGLVILRASDLVLETNSVARGERGRAALEELAGDAVAHRATTHEDLTVSLRQELREGREERPRGPGSDEIPADVMEDIVLEQQGRHYRRWVDEPVPALEGRTPRQAAKDPELRSRAAELVRSLEGMYDAALARGEPAYDPSWMWGELGLARSSQPEHPPPLAHERWDEAAPGFGDLVRSLAERLRKRPGFDDTREALAPAQIADGLGADLDVRRFLKAHRESRGPVDAEALAATDWIPRCMRRAVWFELHLRKTFWVDEPLAYMLAHTDLDVAGRDLRVPFPSFALVFTDRQALSLAERLVAADRTTPLTGYILRVLTVYVTEERTPADRVLHVGLAPDAMGADPPPLIEHRIRLTDEAPIAVPGTDDEPRAFHAEGDPVPSTRPLPLLLRLVVNAILYATSAGAEPEERAMPRAAARRHRAAPPARPAFSSESVYFLPGAIEISQLRRLQDLQRIPSGRQLFHRFMVRGHWRRPRKDWKDRRLRWIEPYWKGPDLAAVIERTYKLTP
;
A
#
# COMPACT_ATOMS: atom_id res chain seq x y z
N MET A 1 -15.16 -9.87 8.55
CA MET A 1 -14.82 -11.10 9.28
C MET A 1 -14.02 -11.99 8.35
N THR A 2 -13.11 -12.81 8.89
CA THR A 2 -12.26 -13.75 8.14
C THR A 2 -13.11 -14.67 7.26
N SER A 3 -12.75 -14.83 5.98
CA SER A 3 -13.43 -15.79 5.10
C SER A 3 -13.16 -17.19 5.64
N LYS A 4 -14.12 -17.74 6.40
CA LYS A 4 -13.98 -19.09 6.97
C LYS A 4 -13.89 -20.08 5.80
N PRO A 5 -12.93 -21.02 5.81
CA PRO A 5 -12.87 -22.07 4.79
C PRO A 5 -14.21 -22.80 4.70
N GLY A 6 -14.67 -23.05 3.48
CA GLY A 6 -15.94 -23.73 3.25
C GLY A 6 -15.93 -25.10 3.93
N ARG A 7 -17.02 -25.49 4.59
CA ARG A 7 -17.12 -26.77 5.36
C ARG A 7 -16.61 -28.01 4.61
N ASN A 8 -16.72 -28.05 3.28
CA ASN A 8 -16.29 -29.18 2.46
C ASN A 8 -14.93 -28.96 1.76
N ALA A 9 -14.28 -27.80 1.90
CA ALA A 9 -12.95 -27.54 1.36
C ALA A 9 -11.88 -28.37 2.10
N PRO A 10 -10.71 -28.63 1.50
CA PRO A 10 -9.55 -29.16 2.21
C PRO A 10 -9.25 -28.34 3.48
N CYS A 11 -8.90 -28.97 4.61
CA CYS A 11 -8.58 -28.19 5.81
C CYS A 11 -7.29 -27.39 5.57
N PRO A 12 -7.26 -26.08 5.90
CA PRO A 12 -6.05 -25.28 5.85
C PRO A 12 -4.87 -25.78 6.69
N CYS A 13 -5.07 -26.74 7.61
CA CYS A 13 -3.99 -27.35 8.38
C CYS A 13 -3.13 -28.35 7.57
N GLY A 14 -3.48 -28.63 6.31
CA GLY A 14 -2.72 -29.56 5.48
C GLY A 14 -3.01 -31.05 5.75
N SER A 15 -4.01 -31.40 6.56
CA SER A 15 -4.31 -32.81 6.91
C SER A 15 -4.91 -33.66 5.77
N GLY A 16 -5.12 -33.10 4.59
CA GLY A 16 -5.84 -33.77 3.48
C GLY A 16 -7.35 -34.00 3.71
N LEU A 17 -7.89 -33.73 4.90
CA LEU A 17 -9.29 -33.94 5.25
C LEU A 17 -10.17 -32.71 4.92
N LYS A 18 -11.49 -32.91 4.73
CA LYS A 18 -12.45 -31.80 4.62
C LYS A 18 -12.48 -30.98 5.93
N PHE A 19 -12.51 -29.65 5.86
CA PHE A 19 -12.50 -28.74 7.02
C PHE A 19 -13.51 -29.14 8.11
N LYS A 20 -14.74 -29.53 7.72
CA LYS A 20 -15.79 -30.00 8.65
C LYS A 20 -15.49 -31.29 9.43
N ARG A 21 -14.52 -32.08 8.98
CA ARG A 21 -14.10 -33.39 9.54
C ARG A 21 -12.73 -33.32 10.22
N CYS A 22 -12.09 -32.17 10.22
CA CYS A 22 -10.79 -31.96 10.82
C CYS A 22 -10.90 -30.75 11.75
N CYS A 23 -10.34 -29.62 11.33
CA CYS A 23 -10.16 -28.44 12.14
C CYS A 23 -11.47 -27.84 12.67
N MET A 24 -12.61 -28.03 12.00
CA MET A 24 -13.93 -27.58 12.48
C MET A 24 -14.53 -28.50 13.57
N SER A 25 -14.32 -29.81 13.48
CA SER A 25 -14.85 -30.77 14.47
C SER A 25 -14.01 -30.75 15.74
N ALA A 26 -12.68 -30.72 15.58
CA ALA A 26 -11.73 -30.46 16.67
C ALA A 26 -11.97 -29.09 17.30
N ALA A 27 -12.50 -28.14 16.51
CA ALA A 27 -12.71 -26.77 16.93
C ALA A 27 -13.82 -26.57 17.96
N GLU A 28 -14.90 -27.34 17.83
CA GLU A 28 -16.12 -27.22 18.63
C GLU A 28 -16.05 -28.06 19.92
N ALA A 29 -15.07 -28.97 20.04
CA ALA A 29 -15.04 -29.98 21.10
C ALA A 29 -13.81 -29.94 22.03
N ALA A 30 -12.72 -29.22 21.71
CA ALA A 30 -11.45 -29.36 22.42
C ALA A 30 -11.06 -28.07 23.20
N PRO A 31 -10.73 -28.14 24.52
CA PRO A 31 -10.30 -26.98 25.33
C PRO A 31 -9.03 -26.29 24.79
N ARG A 32 -8.81 -24.98 24.92
CA ARG A 32 -7.62 -24.34 24.33
C ARG A 32 -6.34 -24.62 25.16
N PHE A 33 -5.16 -24.54 24.55
CA PHE A 33 -3.90 -24.38 25.29
C PHE A 33 -3.63 -22.88 25.49
N THR A 34 -2.91 -22.53 26.55
CA THR A 34 -2.56 -21.15 26.91
C THR A 34 -1.14 -20.78 26.47
N GLN A 35 -0.78 -19.50 26.58
CA GLN A 35 0.61 -19.06 26.35
C GLN A 35 1.58 -19.78 27.30
N GLN A 36 1.19 -19.96 28.57
CA GLN A 36 2.00 -20.66 29.57
C GLN A 36 2.21 -22.13 29.22
N ASP A 37 1.17 -22.81 28.73
CA ASP A 37 1.28 -24.20 28.26
C ASP A 37 2.26 -24.32 27.09
N ARG A 38 2.19 -23.38 26.13
CA ARG A 38 3.07 -23.32 24.96
C ARG A 38 4.52 -23.11 25.39
N ASP A 39 4.79 -22.09 26.21
CA ASP A 39 6.15 -21.74 26.61
C ASP A 39 6.78 -22.84 27.48
N SER A 40 6.00 -23.45 28.37
CA SER A 40 6.44 -24.60 29.17
C SER A 40 6.76 -25.83 28.31
N ALA A 41 5.93 -26.13 27.31
CA ALA A 41 6.16 -27.26 26.40
C ALA A 41 7.42 -27.08 25.55
N LEU A 42 7.69 -25.86 25.07
CA LEU A 42 8.92 -25.55 24.33
C LEU A 42 10.16 -25.68 25.22
N GLY A 43 10.13 -25.15 26.44
CA GLY A 43 11.25 -25.30 27.38
C GLY A 43 11.54 -26.75 27.76
N LYS A 44 10.51 -27.62 27.78
CA LYS A 44 10.71 -29.07 27.95
C LYS A 44 11.32 -29.75 26.74
N LEU A 45 10.97 -29.34 25.52
CA LEU A 45 11.62 -29.84 24.28
C LEU A 45 13.09 -29.44 24.23
N GLU A 46 13.39 -28.20 24.57
CA GLU A 46 14.75 -27.66 24.65
C GLU A 46 15.58 -28.45 25.68
N LEU A 47 15.10 -28.57 26.92
CA LEU A 47 15.79 -29.36 27.95
C LEU A 47 15.95 -30.84 27.56
N PHE A 48 14.93 -31.45 26.96
CA PHE A 48 15.02 -32.84 26.50
C PHE A 48 16.06 -33.01 25.39
N THR A 49 16.16 -32.02 24.51
CA THR A 49 17.17 -31.99 23.44
C THR A 49 18.57 -31.92 24.03
N GLU A 50 18.83 -30.93 24.88
CA GLU A 50 20.15 -30.70 25.48
C GLU A 50 20.64 -31.87 26.34
N VAL A 51 19.73 -32.50 27.09
CA VAL A 51 20.09 -33.52 28.10
C VAL A 51 20.06 -34.94 27.53
N VAL A 52 19.10 -35.23 26.64
CA VAL A 52 18.83 -36.61 26.18
C VAL A 52 19.26 -36.82 24.73
N LEU A 53 19.15 -35.80 23.87
CA LEU A 53 19.32 -35.93 22.42
C LEU A 53 20.50 -35.13 21.87
N LYS A 54 21.48 -34.76 22.71
CA LYS A 54 22.57 -33.86 22.31
C LYS A 54 23.29 -34.31 21.03
N GLU A 55 23.60 -35.59 20.90
CA GLU A 55 24.28 -36.11 19.71
C GLU A 55 23.40 -36.06 18.45
N ASP A 56 22.09 -36.31 18.60
CA ASP A 56 21.11 -36.18 17.51
C ASP A 56 20.94 -34.72 17.07
N ASP A 57 20.99 -33.79 18.04
CA ASP A 57 20.91 -32.33 17.84
C ASP A 57 22.15 -31.79 17.12
N ASP A 58 23.35 -32.18 17.56
CA ASP A 58 24.61 -31.84 16.88
C ASP A 58 24.57 -32.33 15.40
N CYS A 59 24.06 -33.53 15.16
CA CYS A 59 23.88 -34.05 13.79
C CYS A 59 22.85 -33.25 12.98
N ALA A 60 21.75 -32.81 13.62
CA ALA A 60 20.73 -32.00 12.98
C ALA A 60 21.27 -30.61 12.63
N LEU A 61 22.05 -30.00 13.52
CA LEU A 61 22.76 -28.73 13.29
C LEU A 61 23.71 -28.83 12.09
N ASP A 62 24.51 -29.90 12.02
CA ASP A 62 25.43 -30.16 10.91
C ASP A 62 24.68 -30.37 9.58
N GLU A 63 23.56 -31.10 9.58
CA GLU A 63 22.72 -31.28 8.39
C GLU A 63 22.11 -29.95 7.91
N PHE A 64 21.68 -29.13 8.86
CA PHE A 64 21.02 -27.85 8.60
C PHE A 64 22.00 -26.82 8.04
N TRP A 65 23.14 -26.59 8.70
CA TRP A 65 24.15 -25.62 8.27
C TRP A 65 25.11 -26.13 7.20
N GLY A 66 25.28 -27.45 7.06
CA GLY A 66 26.09 -28.06 6.00
C GLY A 66 25.59 -27.73 4.59
N ARG A 67 24.34 -27.27 4.45
CA ARG A 67 23.74 -26.76 3.22
C ARG A 67 24.17 -25.34 2.86
N VAL A 68 24.78 -24.59 3.79
CA VAL A 68 25.15 -23.19 3.61
C VAL A 68 26.68 -23.08 3.48
N PRO A 69 27.24 -22.99 2.26
CA PRO A 69 28.69 -23.09 2.05
C PRO A 69 29.52 -22.02 2.78
N ALA A 70 28.92 -20.86 3.03
CA ALA A 70 29.56 -19.71 3.68
C ALA A 70 28.89 -19.36 5.02
N ALA A 71 28.47 -20.37 5.80
CA ALA A 71 27.79 -20.17 7.08
C ALA A 71 28.53 -19.27 8.08
N HIS A 72 29.86 -19.20 8.01
CA HIS A 72 30.68 -18.33 8.85
C HIS A 72 30.51 -16.83 8.59
N ASP A 73 29.96 -16.46 7.43
CA ASP A 73 29.64 -15.06 7.06
C ASP A 73 28.19 -14.69 7.42
N PHE A 74 27.47 -15.56 8.14
CA PHE A 74 26.08 -15.31 8.51
C PHE A 74 25.96 -14.23 9.59
N ASP A 75 24.91 -13.43 9.49
CA ASP A 75 24.63 -12.31 10.40
C ASP A 75 24.11 -12.82 11.75
N GLU A 76 24.88 -12.58 12.83
CA GLU A 76 24.50 -12.97 14.19
C GLU A 76 23.20 -12.30 14.67
N GLU A 77 22.83 -11.12 14.15
CA GLU A 77 21.56 -10.47 14.51
C GLU A 77 20.34 -11.28 14.05
N ARG A 78 20.53 -12.14 13.04
CA ARG A 78 19.51 -13.03 12.44
C ARG A 78 19.58 -14.46 12.99
N ALA A 79 20.48 -14.74 13.92
CA ALA A 79 20.61 -16.07 14.53
C ALA A 79 19.30 -16.56 15.18
N PRO A 80 18.50 -15.72 15.89
CA PRO A 80 17.27 -16.19 16.53
C PRO A 80 16.23 -16.75 15.54
N GLU A 81 16.09 -16.17 14.34
CA GLU A 81 15.21 -16.71 13.31
C GLU A 81 15.72 -18.05 12.77
N SER A 82 17.03 -18.21 12.63
CA SER A 82 17.66 -19.45 12.20
C SER A 82 17.46 -20.58 13.22
N GLU A 83 17.80 -20.31 14.48
CA GLU A 83 17.64 -21.25 15.61
C GLU A 83 16.18 -21.70 15.72
N ALA A 84 15.23 -20.76 15.66
CA ALA A 84 13.81 -21.10 15.71
C ALA A 84 13.35 -22.02 14.58
N VAL A 85 13.96 -21.96 13.39
CA VAL A 85 13.64 -22.90 12.29
C VAL A 85 14.30 -24.26 12.51
N LEU A 86 15.56 -24.28 12.96
CA LEU A 86 16.28 -25.51 13.30
C LEU A 86 15.52 -26.30 14.37
N ASP A 87 15.20 -25.66 15.50
CA ASP A 87 14.51 -26.26 16.63
C ASP A 87 13.17 -26.87 16.20
N MET A 88 12.34 -26.09 15.49
CA MET A 88 11.03 -26.55 15.07
C MET A 88 11.10 -27.68 14.04
N TRP A 89 12.13 -27.69 13.18
CA TRP A 89 12.36 -28.78 12.24
C TRP A 89 12.85 -30.04 12.97
N PHE A 90 13.86 -29.91 13.84
CA PHE A 90 14.40 -31.02 14.62
C PHE A 90 13.33 -31.65 15.51
N TRP A 91 12.52 -30.84 16.21
CA TRP A 91 11.55 -31.35 17.16
C TRP A 91 10.34 -32.05 16.52
N PHE A 92 9.85 -31.53 15.39
CA PHE A 92 8.55 -31.90 14.84
C PHE A 92 8.60 -32.55 13.44
N ASP A 93 9.71 -32.43 12.72
CA ASP A 93 9.76 -32.78 11.30
C ASP A 93 10.82 -33.82 10.96
N ARG A 94 12.01 -33.74 11.58
CA ARG A 94 13.13 -34.66 11.38
C ARG A 94 12.95 -35.96 12.19
N PRO A 95 12.87 -37.13 11.54
CA PRO A 95 12.92 -38.40 12.25
C PRO A 95 14.30 -38.64 12.86
N LEU A 96 14.34 -39.23 14.05
CA LEU A 96 15.54 -39.76 14.69
C LEU A 96 15.90 -41.11 14.05
N ASP A 97 17.06 -41.68 14.40
CA ASP A 97 17.53 -42.97 13.86
C ASP A 97 16.56 -44.15 14.08
N ASP A 98 15.73 -44.07 15.12
CA ASP A 98 14.69 -45.05 15.42
C ASP A 98 13.36 -44.81 14.66
N GLY A 99 13.34 -43.80 13.79
CA GLY A 99 12.20 -43.41 12.95
C GLY A 99 11.12 -42.58 13.66
N ARG A 100 11.28 -42.26 14.96
CA ARG A 100 10.33 -41.40 15.71
C ARG A 100 10.75 -39.94 15.64
N LEU A 101 9.80 -39.04 15.86
CA LEU A 101 10.08 -37.61 16.05
C LEU A 101 10.48 -37.35 17.52
N VAL A 102 11.25 -36.29 17.77
CA VAL A 102 11.60 -35.85 19.14
C VAL A 102 10.35 -35.63 19.99
N VAL A 103 9.33 -34.95 19.44
CA VAL A 103 8.06 -34.75 20.13
C VAL A 103 7.38 -36.06 20.52
N ASP A 104 7.47 -37.10 19.69
CA ASP A 104 6.87 -38.41 19.97
C ASP A 104 7.62 -39.13 21.09
N ARG A 105 8.95 -38.99 21.12
CA ARG A 105 9.80 -39.53 22.18
C ARG A 105 9.52 -38.83 23.52
N LEU A 106 9.50 -37.50 23.54
CA LEU A 106 9.17 -36.70 24.73
C LEU A 106 7.79 -37.06 25.30
N LEU A 107 6.75 -37.11 24.44
CA LEU A 107 5.38 -37.40 24.88
C LEU A 107 5.20 -38.81 25.48
N ALA A 108 6.10 -39.74 25.13
CA ALA A 108 6.12 -41.12 25.64
C ALA A 108 6.96 -41.26 26.91
N GLU A 109 8.06 -40.51 27.03
CA GLU A 109 9.05 -40.67 28.10
C GLU A 109 8.84 -39.72 29.28
N ASP A 110 8.23 -38.54 29.07
CA ASP A 110 7.96 -37.58 30.14
C ASP A 110 6.48 -37.64 30.59
N PRO A 111 6.17 -38.30 31.73
CA PRO A 111 4.81 -38.34 32.27
C PRO A 111 4.36 -37.00 32.90
N SER A 112 5.26 -36.03 33.07
CA SER A 112 4.96 -34.71 33.65
C SER A 112 4.30 -33.74 32.68
N ILE A 113 4.17 -34.11 31.40
CA ILE A 113 3.54 -33.28 30.37
C ILE A 113 2.07 -33.05 30.72
N ALA A 114 1.74 -31.80 31.01
CA ALA A 114 0.39 -31.37 31.34
C ALA A 114 -0.54 -31.45 30.13
N ALA A 115 -1.85 -31.43 30.37
CA ALA A 115 -2.83 -31.55 29.29
C ALA A 115 -2.74 -30.40 28.28
N GLY A 116 -2.47 -29.16 28.72
CA GLY A 116 -2.29 -28.01 27.83
C GLY A 116 -1.04 -28.13 26.96
N GLU A 117 0.09 -28.50 27.57
CA GLU A 117 1.38 -28.74 26.89
C GLU A 117 1.24 -29.82 25.82
N ARG A 118 0.65 -30.97 26.17
CA ARG A 118 0.39 -32.07 25.22
C ARG A 118 -0.41 -31.60 24.01
N ARG A 119 -1.41 -30.75 24.22
CA ARG A 119 -2.27 -30.24 23.13
C ARG A 119 -1.50 -29.32 22.19
N PHE A 120 -0.60 -28.49 22.72
CA PHE A 120 0.30 -27.69 21.89
C PHE A 120 1.23 -28.60 21.07
N LEU A 121 1.90 -29.55 21.73
CA LEU A 121 2.85 -30.47 21.10
C LEU A 121 2.19 -31.28 19.97
N GLU A 122 1.00 -31.84 20.21
CA GLU A 122 0.23 -32.58 19.20
C GLU A 122 -0.25 -31.68 18.06
N ALA A 123 -0.63 -30.43 18.34
CA ALA A 123 -1.01 -29.46 17.32
C ALA A 123 0.17 -29.08 16.43
N ALA A 124 1.34 -28.80 17.01
CA ALA A 124 2.57 -28.50 16.29
C ALA A 124 3.01 -29.71 15.46
N ARG A 125 3.03 -30.93 16.03
CA ARG A 125 3.39 -32.18 15.34
C ARG A 125 2.64 -32.41 14.02
N GLY A 126 1.38 -32.00 13.95
CA GLY A 126 0.52 -32.13 12.76
C GLY A 126 0.70 -31.03 11.70
N THR A 127 1.70 -30.17 11.85
CA THR A 127 2.00 -29.04 10.96
C THR A 127 3.47 -29.08 10.52
N CYS A 128 3.82 -28.22 9.57
CA CYS A 128 5.17 -28.08 9.01
C CYS A 128 5.34 -26.65 8.47
N MET A 129 6.58 -26.26 8.17
CA MET A 129 6.85 -25.02 7.45
C MET A 129 6.41 -25.14 5.99
N ARG A 130 5.73 -24.11 5.48
CA ARG A 130 5.28 -24.04 4.09
C ARG A 130 5.56 -22.66 3.50
N LEU A 131 5.48 -22.57 2.18
CA LEU A 131 5.69 -21.34 1.44
C LEU A 131 4.37 -20.60 1.24
N TYR A 132 4.29 -19.36 1.70
CA TYR A 132 3.12 -18.51 1.66
C TYR A 132 3.41 -17.19 0.95
N GLU A 133 2.48 -16.74 0.14
CA GLU A 133 2.41 -15.37 -0.35
C GLU A 133 1.47 -14.55 0.52
N VAL A 134 1.89 -13.34 0.91
CA VAL A 134 1.03 -12.38 1.58
C VAL A 134 0.06 -11.76 0.56
N GLU A 135 -1.23 -12.07 0.69
CA GLU A 135 -2.27 -11.46 -0.17
C GLU A 135 -2.84 -10.17 0.41
N ASP A 136 -2.95 -10.07 1.74
CA ASP A 136 -3.59 -8.94 2.40
C ASP A 136 -3.12 -8.78 3.85
N THR A 137 -3.02 -7.56 4.34
CA THR A 137 -2.65 -7.26 5.72
C THR A 137 -3.69 -6.36 6.38
N ARG A 138 -3.85 -6.55 7.70
CA ARG A 138 -4.51 -5.60 8.61
C ARG A 138 -3.49 -5.26 9.69
N PRO A 139 -2.88 -4.06 9.65
CA PRO A 139 -1.73 -3.75 10.48
C PRO A 139 -2.07 -3.89 11.96
N GLY A 140 -1.29 -4.65 12.71
CA GLY A 140 -1.53 -4.88 14.14
C GLY A 140 -2.54 -5.98 14.46
N VAL A 141 -3.15 -6.64 13.46
CA VAL A 141 -4.27 -7.57 13.66
C VAL A 141 -4.04 -8.93 12.99
N SER A 142 -3.82 -8.93 11.67
CA SER A 142 -3.83 -10.18 10.91
C SER A 142 -3.14 -10.08 9.56
N VAL A 143 -2.71 -11.23 9.05
CA VAL A 143 -2.19 -11.39 7.69
C VAL A 143 -2.99 -12.47 6.98
N THR A 144 -3.38 -12.24 5.73
CA THR A 144 -3.97 -13.26 4.85
C THR A 144 -2.88 -13.81 3.97
N LEU A 145 -2.64 -15.11 4.12
CA LEU A 145 -1.61 -15.87 3.44
C LEU A 145 -2.25 -16.81 2.43
N ARG A 146 -1.62 -16.95 1.27
CA ARG A 146 -1.93 -17.95 0.25
C ARG A 146 -0.76 -18.92 0.15
N GLU A 147 -1.00 -20.17 0.51
CA GLU A 147 0.00 -21.22 0.35
C GLU A 147 0.24 -21.46 -1.15
N VAL A 148 1.50 -21.39 -1.55
CA VAL A 148 1.87 -21.22 -2.96
C VAL A 148 1.66 -22.47 -3.80
N LEU A 149 1.83 -23.67 -3.22
CA LEU A 149 1.77 -24.93 -3.96
C LEU A 149 0.36 -25.53 -4.06
N ASP A 150 -0.52 -25.25 -3.08
CA ASP A 150 -1.89 -25.78 -3.01
C ASP A 150 -2.97 -24.70 -3.22
N ASP A 151 -2.59 -23.43 -3.34
CA ASP A 151 -3.48 -22.27 -3.44
C ASP A 151 -4.47 -22.12 -2.27
N VAL A 152 -4.10 -22.64 -1.10
CA VAL A 152 -4.93 -22.60 0.10
C VAL A 152 -4.73 -21.29 0.84
N ARG A 153 -5.82 -20.62 1.19
CA ARG A 153 -5.79 -19.35 1.92
C ARG A 153 -6.05 -19.54 3.41
N VAL A 154 -5.29 -18.81 4.22
CA VAL A 154 -5.45 -18.75 5.68
C VAL A 154 -5.24 -17.32 6.16
N THR A 155 -6.14 -16.83 7.02
CA THR A 155 -5.91 -15.57 7.74
C THR A 155 -5.37 -15.91 9.13
N VAL A 156 -4.13 -15.49 9.39
CA VAL A 156 -3.46 -15.67 10.67
C VAL A 156 -3.61 -14.42 11.53
N HIS A 157 -3.81 -14.62 12.83
CA HIS A 157 -3.68 -13.57 13.82
C HIS A 157 -2.18 -13.29 14.02
N GLU A 158 -1.75 -12.09 13.64
CA GLU A 158 -0.35 -11.67 13.68
C GLU A 158 -0.32 -10.16 13.93
N ARG A 159 0.28 -9.74 15.04
CA ARG A 159 0.21 -8.35 15.52
C ARG A 159 1.44 -7.53 15.14
N MET A 160 2.63 -8.12 15.18
CA MET A 160 3.88 -7.40 14.91
C MET A 160 4.31 -7.59 13.46
N GLY A 161 4.23 -8.82 12.94
CA GLY A 161 4.57 -9.14 11.56
C GLY A 161 3.66 -8.42 10.55
N SER A 162 2.37 -8.29 10.86
CA SER A 162 1.40 -7.58 10.00
C SER A 162 1.69 -6.08 9.85
N ARG A 163 2.59 -5.53 10.68
CA ARG A 163 3.07 -4.14 10.61
C ARG A 163 4.29 -3.94 9.69
N HIS A 164 4.86 -5.03 9.17
CA HIS A 164 6.08 -4.99 8.36
C HIS A 164 5.92 -5.76 7.04
N MET A 165 5.07 -6.79 7.02
CA MET A 165 4.77 -7.57 5.84
C MET A 165 3.98 -6.77 4.80
N LYS A 166 4.38 -6.90 3.54
CA LYS A 166 3.76 -6.26 2.38
C LYS A 166 3.07 -7.29 1.50
N ARG A 167 2.11 -6.84 0.68
CA ARG A 167 1.52 -7.73 -0.32
C ARG A 167 2.59 -8.24 -1.27
N SER A 168 2.44 -9.49 -1.68
CA SER A 168 3.41 -10.19 -2.50
C SER A 168 4.76 -10.44 -1.80
N ASP A 169 4.87 -10.29 -0.48
CA ASP A 169 5.98 -10.92 0.25
C ASP A 169 5.85 -12.44 0.20
N LEU A 170 6.98 -13.12 0.11
CA LEU A 170 7.07 -14.58 0.12
C LEU A 170 7.67 -15.01 1.47
N LEU A 171 6.94 -15.84 2.21
CA LEU A 171 7.27 -16.25 3.56
C LEU A 171 7.37 -17.78 3.63
N ALA A 172 8.44 -18.30 4.23
CA ALA A 172 8.46 -19.67 4.70
C ALA A 172 8.13 -19.64 6.21
N ALA A 173 6.99 -20.23 6.58
CA ALA A 173 6.48 -20.17 7.95
C ALA A 173 5.71 -21.44 8.32
N ARG A 174 5.66 -21.78 9.61
CA ARG A 174 4.78 -22.82 10.15
C ARG A 174 3.50 -22.18 10.66
N VAL A 175 2.34 -22.55 10.09
CA VAL A 175 1.04 -22.02 10.52
C VAL A 175 0.29 -23.09 11.32
N ILE A 176 0.02 -22.81 12.59
CA ILE A 176 -0.86 -23.64 13.42
C ILE A 176 -2.29 -23.15 13.25
N SER A 177 -3.23 -24.05 12.97
CA SER A 177 -4.63 -23.68 12.70
C SER A 177 -5.37 -23.08 13.89
N ARG A 178 -4.86 -23.30 15.10
CA ARG A 178 -5.38 -22.80 16.36
C ARG A 178 -4.22 -22.55 17.32
N GLY A 179 -3.70 -21.33 17.31
CA GLY A 179 -2.76 -20.86 18.30
C GLY A 179 -3.43 -20.43 19.61
N VAL A 180 -2.72 -19.62 20.40
CA VAL A 180 -3.13 -19.19 21.74
C VAL A 180 -4.37 -18.28 21.69
N SER A 181 -4.52 -17.46 20.65
CA SER A 181 -5.75 -16.67 20.43
C SER A 181 -6.97 -17.53 20.09
N GLY A 182 -6.76 -18.80 19.74
CA GLY A 182 -7.77 -19.68 19.17
C GLY A 182 -8.09 -19.42 17.70
N GLN A 183 -7.34 -18.53 17.03
CA GLN A 183 -7.28 -18.36 15.58
C GLN A 183 -6.03 -19.06 14.99
N PRO A 184 -5.92 -19.20 13.66
CA PRO A 184 -4.65 -19.57 13.05
C PRO A 184 -3.55 -18.58 13.40
N GLU A 185 -2.35 -19.05 13.73
CA GLU A 185 -1.20 -18.22 14.10
C GLU A 185 0.07 -18.77 13.43
N ILE A 186 1.01 -17.88 13.16
CA ILE A 186 2.36 -18.26 12.75
C ILE A 186 3.10 -18.69 14.01
N GLU A 187 3.69 -19.87 13.99
CA GLU A 187 4.56 -20.35 15.05
C GLU A 187 5.98 -19.82 14.84
N ARG A 188 6.86 -19.94 15.85
CA ARG A 188 8.25 -19.46 15.75
C ARG A 188 8.97 -20.05 14.52
N GLY A 189 9.92 -19.29 13.99
CA GLY A 189 10.65 -19.61 12.76
C GLY A 189 9.90 -19.13 11.51
N LEU A 190 10.07 -17.86 11.17
CA LEU A 190 9.54 -17.24 9.95
C LEU A 190 10.70 -16.68 9.12
N LEU A 191 10.79 -17.11 7.86
CA LEU A 191 11.80 -16.66 6.93
C LEU A 191 11.15 -15.84 5.81
N GLN A 192 11.57 -14.59 5.65
CA GLN A 192 11.15 -13.76 4.52
C GLN A 192 12.08 -14.01 3.34
N ILE A 193 11.56 -14.64 2.29
CA ILE A 193 12.32 -14.95 1.08
C ILE A 193 12.33 -13.70 0.18
N PRO A 194 13.51 -13.21 -0.26
CA PRO A 194 13.58 -12.06 -1.16
C PRO A 194 12.74 -12.25 -2.42
N GLY A 195 12.00 -11.21 -2.79
CA GLY A 195 11.11 -11.26 -3.97
C GLY A 195 11.83 -11.65 -5.27
N LEU A 196 13.12 -11.33 -5.41
CA LEU A 196 13.94 -11.69 -6.57
C LEU A 196 14.16 -13.22 -6.69
N LEU A 197 14.07 -13.96 -5.59
CA LEU A 197 14.24 -15.42 -5.56
C LEU A 197 12.91 -16.17 -5.67
N ARG A 198 11.78 -15.47 -5.65
CA ARG A 198 10.43 -16.06 -5.66
C ARG A 198 10.27 -17.15 -6.71
N ASP A 199 10.48 -16.82 -7.98
CA ASP A 199 10.18 -17.73 -9.09
C ASP A 199 11.08 -18.97 -9.05
N ALA A 200 12.36 -18.78 -8.71
CA ALA A 200 13.31 -19.87 -8.56
C ALA A 200 12.90 -20.82 -7.43
N VAL A 201 12.56 -20.29 -6.25
CA VAL A 201 12.15 -21.07 -5.08
C VAL A 201 10.84 -21.82 -5.33
N VAL A 202 9.85 -21.16 -5.92
CA VAL A 202 8.55 -21.77 -6.24
C VAL A 202 8.72 -22.89 -7.28
N LEU A 203 9.52 -22.67 -8.32
CA LEU A 203 9.80 -23.67 -9.35
C LEU A 203 10.55 -24.88 -8.76
N GLN A 204 11.54 -24.62 -7.91
CA GLN A 204 12.34 -25.66 -7.25
C GLN A 204 11.47 -26.51 -6.31
N ALA A 205 10.67 -25.88 -5.44
CA ALA A 205 9.74 -26.59 -4.55
C ALA A 205 8.70 -27.41 -5.32
N SER A 206 8.17 -26.87 -6.42
CA SER A 206 7.23 -27.59 -7.30
C SER A 206 7.88 -28.82 -7.95
N SER A 207 9.13 -28.67 -8.40
CA SER A 207 9.90 -29.75 -9.01
C SER A 207 10.23 -30.86 -8.01
N TRP A 208 10.61 -30.49 -6.78
CA TRP A 208 10.84 -31.44 -5.69
C TRP A 208 9.58 -32.22 -5.33
N ARG A 209 8.42 -31.55 -5.24
CA ARG A 209 7.14 -32.21 -4.97
C ARG A 209 6.76 -33.20 -6.07
N ALA A 210 6.97 -32.82 -7.34
CA ALA A 210 6.71 -33.69 -8.47
C ALA A 210 7.60 -34.95 -8.45
N ARG A 211 8.87 -34.80 -8.08
CA ARG A 211 9.80 -35.92 -7.87
C ARG A 211 9.38 -36.80 -6.70
N PHE A 212 9.10 -36.21 -5.54
CA PHE A 212 8.66 -36.92 -4.34
C PHE A 212 7.44 -37.81 -4.60
N ARG A 213 6.39 -37.26 -5.24
CA ARG A 213 5.17 -38.02 -5.60
C ARG A 213 5.41 -39.16 -6.58
N LYS A 214 6.45 -39.06 -7.40
CA LYS A 214 6.85 -40.12 -8.35
C LYS A 214 7.63 -41.23 -7.64
N GLU A 215 8.51 -40.86 -6.73
CA GLU A 215 9.33 -41.80 -5.95
C GLU A 215 8.51 -42.52 -4.87
N GLU A 216 7.52 -41.82 -4.28
CA GLU A 216 6.65 -42.36 -3.23
C GLU A 216 5.15 -42.15 -3.51
N PRO A 217 4.57 -42.95 -4.42
CA PRO A 217 3.16 -42.86 -4.73
C PRO A 217 2.27 -43.21 -3.51
N GLY A 218 1.35 -42.32 -3.15
CA GLY A 218 0.35 -42.55 -2.11
C GLY A 218 0.77 -42.13 -0.69
N THR A 219 2.00 -41.67 -0.49
CA THR A 219 2.44 -41.01 0.75
C THR A 219 1.78 -39.62 0.86
N ASP A 220 1.41 -39.23 2.08
CA ASP A 220 0.86 -37.90 2.37
C ASP A 220 1.91 -36.81 2.09
N ASP A 221 1.51 -35.74 1.39
CA ASP A 221 2.39 -34.61 1.08
C ASP A 221 2.90 -33.91 2.35
N LEU A 222 2.24 -34.10 3.50
CA LEU A 222 2.77 -33.63 4.79
C LEU A 222 4.21 -34.10 5.03
N ARG A 223 4.55 -35.34 4.66
CA ARG A 223 5.93 -35.86 4.80
C ARG A 223 6.89 -35.08 3.88
N PHE A 224 6.48 -34.78 2.65
CA PHE A 224 7.27 -33.93 1.75
C PHE A 224 7.54 -32.56 2.36
N PHE A 225 6.52 -31.89 2.91
CA PHE A 225 6.70 -30.56 3.49
C PHE A 225 7.62 -30.55 4.72
N LYS A 226 7.67 -31.65 5.49
CA LYS A 226 8.59 -31.81 6.63
C LYS A 226 10.07 -31.87 6.23
N GLU A 227 10.38 -32.16 4.96
CA GLU A 227 11.76 -32.18 4.44
C GLU A 227 12.22 -30.79 3.94
N LEU A 228 11.31 -29.81 3.82
CA LEU A 228 11.62 -28.49 3.23
C LEU A 228 12.28 -27.44 4.15
N PRO A 229 12.11 -27.43 5.50
CA PRO A 229 12.66 -26.35 6.31
C PRO A 229 14.16 -26.07 6.11
N PRO A 230 15.06 -27.08 6.05
CA PRO A 230 16.48 -26.84 5.78
C PRO A 230 16.74 -26.20 4.41
N ALA A 231 15.93 -26.52 3.40
CA ALA A 231 16.06 -25.93 2.07
C ALA A 231 15.56 -24.47 2.03
N PHE A 232 14.50 -24.14 2.77
CA PHE A 232 14.05 -22.75 2.90
C PHE A 232 15.04 -21.90 3.69
N HIS A 233 15.62 -22.47 4.76
CA HIS A 233 16.70 -21.83 5.50
C HIS A 233 17.92 -21.59 4.62
N GLU A 234 18.37 -22.58 3.84
CA GLU A 234 19.49 -22.43 2.90
C GLU A 234 19.31 -21.24 1.95
N VAL A 235 18.11 -21.10 1.35
CA VAL A 235 17.79 -19.97 0.46
C VAL A 235 17.84 -18.63 1.21
N TRP A 236 17.26 -18.58 2.39
CA TRP A 236 17.19 -17.37 3.20
C TRP A 236 18.56 -16.95 3.74
N ALA A 237 19.34 -17.88 4.27
CA ALA A 237 20.68 -17.63 4.80
C ALA A 237 21.63 -17.19 3.68
N ASN A 238 21.61 -17.86 2.53
CA ASN A 238 22.40 -17.42 1.37
C ASN A 238 21.96 -16.05 0.84
N ALA A 239 20.69 -15.68 0.96
CA ALA A 239 20.24 -14.34 0.61
C ALA A 239 20.73 -13.24 1.56
N ILE A 240 21.00 -13.56 2.83
CA ILE A 240 21.62 -12.65 3.79
C ILE A 240 23.12 -12.57 3.52
N ILE A 241 23.77 -13.73 3.42
CA ILE A 241 25.21 -13.85 3.17
C ILE A 241 25.55 -13.22 1.83
N ALA A 242 24.86 -13.57 0.74
CA ALA A 242 25.12 -13.07 -0.60
C ALA A 242 23.84 -12.53 -1.23
N PRO A 243 23.45 -11.27 -0.92
CA PRO A 243 22.22 -10.67 -1.43
C PRO A 243 22.11 -10.80 -2.95
N PRO A 244 20.97 -11.30 -3.46
CA PRO A 244 20.83 -11.53 -4.89
C PRO A 244 20.73 -10.18 -5.60
N ILE A 245 21.68 -9.92 -6.50
CA ILE A 245 21.70 -8.73 -7.34
C ILE A 245 21.33 -9.14 -8.76
N PRO A 246 20.31 -8.51 -9.38
CA PRO A 246 19.98 -8.78 -10.78
C PRO A 246 21.14 -8.36 -11.67
N HIS A 247 21.31 -9.04 -12.80
CA HIS A 247 22.33 -8.63 -13.77
C HIS A 247 21.94 -7.28 -14.41
N LEU A 248 22.69 -6.24 -14.05
CA LEU A 248 22.37 -4.85 -14.39
C LEU A 248 22.92 -4.49 -15.78
N ARG A 249 22.04 -4.00 -16.67
CA ARG A 249 22.40 -3.47 -17.99
C ARG A 249 21.90 -2.03 -18.16
N ASN A 250 22.65 -1.19 -18.85
CA ASN A 250 22.25 0.17 -19.20
C ASN A 250 21.20 0.17 -20.34
N THR A 251 20.73 1.35 -20.75
CA THR A 251 19.73 1.51 -21.82
C THR A 251 20.21 1.08 -23.22
N ASP A 252 21.50 0.81 -23.39
CA ASP A 252 22.07 0.25 -24.62
C ASP A 252 22.17 -1.29 -24.59
N GLY A 253 21.86 -1.89 -23.44
CA GLY A 253 22.01 -3.32 -23.18
C GLY A 253 23.43 -3.73 -22.78
N GLU A 254 24.31 -2.77 -22.49
CA GLU A 254 25.69 -2.98 -22.04
C GLU A 254 25.72 -3.15 -20.51
N ASP A 255 26.71 -3.90 -19.99
CA ASP A 255 26.79 -4.17 -18.54
C ASP A 255 27.12 -2.89 -17.76
N LEU A 256 26.44 -2.72 -16.61
CA LEU A 256 26.57 -1.53 -15.76
C LEU A 256 27.89 -1.56 -14.96
N LEU A 257 28.90 -0.89 -15.51
CA LEU A 257 30.23 -0.72 -14.90
C LEU A 257 30.55 0.76 -14.81
N ALA A 258 30.70 1.29 -13.58
CA ALA A 258 31.11 2.67 -13.39
C ALA A 258 32.51 2.84 -13.98
N THR A 259 32.59 3.59 -15.07
CA THR A 259 33.80 3.74 -15.87
C THR A 259 34.22 5.20 -15.84
N LYS A 260 35.41 5.46 -15.29
CA LYS A 260 36.00 6.79 -15.25
C LYS A 260 37.19 6.86 -16.19
N VAL A 261 37.14 7.80 -17.13
CA VAL A 261 38.24 8.09 -18.03
C VAL A 261 38.87 9.41 -17.59
N HIS A 262 40.14 9.35 -17.21
CA HIS A 262 40.93 10.48 -16.73
C HIS A 262 41.80 11.02 -17.85
N PHE A 263 41.79 12.34 -18.01
CA PHE A 263 42.65 13.08 -18.91
C PHE A 263 43.43 14.14 -18.15
N GLU A 264 44.69 14.31 -18.53
CA GLU A 264 45.48 15.48 -18.18
C GLU A 264 45.12 16.63 -19.10
N VAL A 265 44.93 17.83 -18.54
CA VAL A 265 44.55 19.03 -19.29
C VAL A 265 45.75 19.95 -19.46
N THR A 266 46.13 20.19 -20.70
CA THR A 266 47.28 21.04 -21.07
C THR A 266 46.87 22.50 -21.27
N ASP A 267 45.62 22.74 -21.70
CA ASP A 267 45.06 24.08 -21.89
C ASP A 267 43.59 24.13 -21.41
N PRO A 268 43.35 24.45 -20.13
CA PRO A 268 42.01 24.48 -19.55
C PRO A 268 41.09 25.53 -20.19
N THR A 269 41.64 26.66 -20.63
CA THR A 269 40.82 27.76 -21.17
C THR A 269 40.26 27.39 -22.53
N ARG A 270 41.11 26.85 -23.41
CA ARG A 270 40.68 26.32 -24.71
C ARG A 270 39.73 25.14 -24.54
N LEU A 271 40.02 24.22 -23.61
CA LEU A 271 39.15 23.08 -23.34
C LEU A 271 37.73 23.51 -22.98
N VAL A 272 37.57 24.41 -22.01
CA VAL A 272 36.24 24.88 -21.59
C VAL A 272 35.47 25.49 -22.76
N ALA A 273 36.12 26.36 -23.54
CA ALA A 273 35.49 26.98 -24.71
C ALA A 273 35.06 25.94 -25.77
N THR A 274 35.88 24.92 -26.00
CA THR A 274 35.56 23.83 -26.92
C THR A 274 34.39 22.98 -26.43
N LEU A 275 34.36 22.61 -25.15
CA LEU A 275 33.28 21.81 -24.57
C LEU A 275 31.95 22.60 -24.53
N ASP A 276 32.00 23.91 -24.20
CA ASP A 276 30.81 24.78 -24.20
C ASP A 276 30.24 25.03 -25.61
N ALA A 277 31.05 24.92 -26.67
CA ALA A 277 30.62 25.06 -28.05
C ALA A 277 30.07 23.76 -28.68
N SER A 278 30.23 22.61 -28.02
CA SER A 278 29.79 21.31 -28.53
C SER A 278 28.26 21.18 -28.49
N ARG A 279 27.69 20.52 -29.50
CA ARG A 279 26.25 20.23 -29.56
C ARG A 279 25.84 19.05 -28.68
N ASP A 280 26.78 18.14 -28.41
CA ASP A 280 26.54 16.91 -27.67
C ASP A 280 26.82 17.08 -26.18
N LEU A 281 27.40 18.20 -25.76
CA LEU A 281 27.69 18.51 -24.36
C LEU A 281 26.85 19.69 -23.89
N GLN A 282 26.05 19.46 -22.85
CA GLN A 282 25.23 20.50 -22.23
C GLN A 282 25.78 20.87 -20.87
N ARG A 283 26.00 22.17 -20.63
CA ARG A 283 26.56 22.65 -19.35
C ARG A 283 25.60 22.35 -18.20
N ALA A 284 26.05 21.53 -17.26
CA ALA A 284 25.21 21.01 -16.18
C ALA A 284 25.09 21.98 -14.99
N SER A 285 26.00 22.94 -14.86
CA SER A 285 25.95 23.97 -13.82
C SER A 285 26.67 25.25 -14.24
N THR A 286 26.19 26.39 -13.74
CA THR A 286 26.88 27.68 -13.87
C THR A 286 27.97 27.88 -12.83
N LYS A 287 27.97 27.10 -11.73
CA LYS A 287 28.92 27.21 -10.61
C LYS A 287 30.09 26.23 -10.71
N GLU A 288 29.89 25.10 -11.37
CA GLU A 288 30.89 24.05 -11.54
C GLU A 288 31.14 23.76 -13.02
N THR A 289 32.39 23.43 -13.35
CA THR A 289 32.82 23.15 -14.73
C THR A 289 32.49 21.70 -15.11
N ARG A 290 31.20 21.44 -15.34
CA ARG A 290 30.64 20.11 -15.66
C ARG A 290 29.66 20.14 -16.83
N TRP A 291 29.64 19.05 -17.63
CA TRP A 291 28.79 18.88 -18.80
C TRP A 291 28.13 17.50 -18.84
N HIS A 292 26.85 17.46 -19.21
CA HIS A 292 26.17 16.23 -19.58
C HIS A 292 26.47 15.90 -21.05
N TRP A 293 27.01 14.71 -21.28
CA TRP A 293 27.16 14.17 -22.62
C TRP A 293 25.86 13.51 -23.06
N MET A 294 25.21 14.11 -24.04
CA MET A 294 23.91 13.71 -24.57
C MET A 294 24.08 12.79 -25.78
N GLY A 295 23.15 11.87 -25.97
CA GLY A 295 23.06 11.06 -27.18
C GLY A 295 21.79 10.24 -27.22
N THR A 296 21.71 9.29 -28.14
CA THR A 296 20.57 8.38 -28.28
C THR A 296 20.93 6.98 -27.82
N ASN A 297 20.03 6.34 -27.06
CA ASN A 297 20.18 4.93 -26.69
C ASN A 297 19.81 3.99 -27.86
N ARG A 298 19.93 2.67 -27.64
CA ARG A 298 19.55 1.65 -28.63
C ARG A 298 18.08 1.72 -29.10
N SER A 299 17.15 2.23 -28.29
CA SER A 299 15.75 2.46 -28.68
C SER A 299 15.52 3.78 -29.42
N GLY A 300 16.56 4.59 -29.63
CA GLY A 300 16.48 5.89 -30.29
C GLY A 300 16.00 7.03 -29.38
N GLU A 301 15.91 6.79 -28.07
CA GLU A 301 15.51 7.80 -27.09
C GLU A 301 16.71 8.64 -26.66
N SER A 302 16.49 9.93 -26.46
CA SER A 302 17.53 10.84 -25.97
C SER A 302 17.86 10.53 -24.50
N VAL A 303 19.13 10.28 -24.22
CA VAL A 303 19.65 9.94 -22.88
C VAL A 303 20.95 10.67 -22.57
N ILE A 304 21.29 10.72 -21.29
CA ILE A 304 22.63 11.11 -20.84
C ILE A 304 23.54 9.88 -20.95
N LEU A 305 24.59 9.98 -21.76
CA LEU A 305 25.59 8.94 -21.98
C LEU A 305 26.70 8.98 -20.92
N GLY A 306 27.03 10.17 -20.43
CA GLY A 306 28.04 10.36 -19.38
C GLY A 306 28.06 11.78 -18.81
N LEU A 307 28.90 11.98 -17.81
CA LEU A 307 29.15 13.27 -17.17
C LEU A 307 30.64 13.61 -17.33
N VAL A 308 30.92 14.79 -17.87
CA VAL A 308 32.28 15.32 -18.01
C VAL A 308 32.50 16.36 -16.93
N ILE A 309 33.55 16.21 -16.13
CA ILE A 309 33.86 17.08 -14.98
C ILE A 309 35.30 17.56 -15.12
N LEU A 310 35.51 18.87 -15.11
CA LEU A 310 36.85 19.47 -15.03
C LEU A 310 37.15 19.88 -13.59
N ARG A 311 38.21 19.30 -13.02
CA ARG A 311 38.73 19.63 -11.67
C ARG A 311 40.16 20.12 -11.80
N ALA A 312 40.36 21.44 -11.70
CA ALA A 312 41.67 22.08 -11.90
C ALA A 312 42.30 21.69 -13.25
N SER A 313 43.28 20.78 -13.24
CA SER A 313 44.00 20.29 -14.44
C SER A 313 43.64 18.85 -14.84
N ASP A 314 42.65 18.24 -14.19
CA ASP A 314 42.18 16.89 -14.49
C ASP A 314 40.76 16.93 -15.06
N LEU A 315 40.58 16.39 -16.26
CA LEU A 315 39.27 16.16 -16.85
C LEU A 315 38.88 14.70 -16.61
N VAL A 316 37.67 14.49 -16.09
CA VAL A 316 37.13 13.15 -15.82
C VAL A 316 35.83 12.97 -16.59
N LEU A 317 35.76 11.93 -17.41
CA LEU A 317 34.52 11.44 -17.99
C LEU A 317 34.02 10.27 -17.16
N GLU A 318 32.85 10.42 -16.55
CA GLU A 318 32.15 9.35 -15.83
C GLU A 318 31.05 8.78 -16.72
N THR A 319 31.08 7.47 -16.94
CA THR A 319 30.08 6.71 -17.71
C THR A 319 29.68 5.46 -16.93
N ASN A 320 28.60 4.82 -17.36
CA ASN A 320 28.04 3.65 -16.69
C ASN A 320 28.28 2.33 -17.47
N SER A 321 29.18 2.35 -18.46
CA SER A 321 29.65 1.14 -19.15
C SER A 321 31.04 1.39 -19.75
N VAL A 322 31.80 0.31 -19.97
CA VAL A 322 33.10 0.35 -20.65
C VAL A 322 32.95 0.90 -22.07
N ALA A 323 31.94 0.43 -22.81
CA ALA A 323 31.73 0.83 -24.20
C ALA A 323 31.35 2.31 -24.33
N ARG A 324 30.58 2.89 -23.39
CA ARG A 324 30.35 4.34 -23.34
C ARG A 324 31.63 5.10 -22.99
N GLY A 325 32.44 4.59 -22.07
CA GLY A 325 33.74 5.18 -21.71
C GLY A 325 34.67 5.29 -22.92
N GLU A 326 34.83 4.22 -23.70
CA GLU A 326 35.64 4.22 -24.92
C GLU A 326 35.11 5.17 -25.99
N ARG A 327 33.78 5.18 -26.23
CA ARG A 327 33.15 6.13 -27.17
C ARG A 327 33.35 7.57 -26.74
N GLY A 328 33.14 7.87 -25.45
CA GLY A 328 33.28 9.21 -24.91
C GLY A 328 34.74 9.66 -24.86
N ARG A 329 35.69 8.74 -24.65
CA ARG A 329 37.11 9.01 -24.77
C ARG A 329 37.47 9.47 -26.18
N ALA A 330 37.12 8.67 -27.18
CA ALA A 330 37.40 9.00 -28.57
C ALA A 330 36.77 10.34 -28.96
N ALA A 331 35.53 10.59 -28.54
CA ALA A 331 34.83 11.84 -28.78
C ALA A 331 35.53 13.06 -28.12
N LEU A 332 36.03 12.91 -26.89
CA LEU A 332 36.75 13.99 -26.20
C LEU A 332 38.13 14.26 -26.81
N GLU A 333 38.88 13.22 -27.18
CA GLU A 333 40.17 13.37 -27.86
C GLU A 333 40.01 14.01 -29.25
N GLU A 334 38.97 13.64 -30.01
CA GLU A 334 38.67 14.26 -31.31
C GLU A 334 38.23 15.73 -31.15
N LEU A 335 37.39 16.01 -30.16
CA LEU A 335 36.83 17.34 -29.94
C LEU A 335 37.88 18.33 -29.40
N ALA A 336 38.68 17.92 -28.42
CA ALA A 336 39.60 18.80 -27.70
C ALA A 336 41.06 18.71 -28.17
N GLY A 337 41.41 17.70 -28.99
CA GLY A 337 42.73 17.55 -29.57
C GLY A 337 43.85 17.52 -28.52
N ASP A 338 44.92 18.27 -28.76
CA ASP A 338 46.08 18.35 -27.87
C ASP A 338 45.83 19.11 -26.54
N ALA A 339 44.61 19.63 -26.31
CA ALA A 339 44.20 20.25 -25.05
C ALA A 339 44.00 19.24 -23.91
N VAL A 340 43.82 17.96 -24.27
CA VAL A 340 43.65 16.84 -23.34
C VAL A 340 44.51 15.66 -23.76
N ALA A 341 45.03 14.92 -22.78
CA ALA A 341 45.72 13.67 -23.03
C ALA A 341 45.16 12.58 -22.10
N HIS A 342 44.75 11.45 -22.66
CA HIS A 342 44.29 10.31 -21.86
C HIS A 342 45.39 9.84 -20.92
N ARG A 343 45.02 9.65 -19.66
CA ARG A 343 45.93 9.21 -18.59
C ARG A 343 45.61 7.80 -18.12
N ALA A 344 44.35 7.54 -17.79
CA ALA A 344 43.92 6.27 -17.24
C ALA A 344 42.42 6.05 -17.46
N THR A 345 42.03 4.79 -17.56
CA THR A 345 40.62 4.37 -17.46
C THR A 345 40.49 3.41 -16.30
N THR A 346 39.53 3.65 -15.42
CA THR A 346 39.21 2.75 -14.29
C THR A 346 37.77 2.27 -14.42
N HIS A 347 37.54 1.03 -13.98
CA HIS A 347 36.24 0.39 -13.96
C HIS A 347 35.97 -0.12 -12.54
N GLU A 348 34.78 0.17 -12.03
CA GLU A 348 34.31 -0.33 -10.74
C GLU A 348 33.04 -1.16 -10.97
N ASP A 349 33.07 -2.39 -10.46
CA ASP A 349 31.90 -3.27 -10.47
C ASP A 349 30.90 -2.81 -9.41
N LEU A 350 29.87 -2.12 -9.88
CA LEU A 350 28.79 -1.61 -9.05
C LEU A 350 28.05 -2.73 -8.30
N THR A 351 28.12 -3.98 -8.76
CA THR A 351 27.49 -5.11 -8.05
C THR A 351 28.20 -5.44 -6.75
N VAL A 352 29.51 -5.21 -6.63
CA VAL A 352 30.27 -5.44 -5.38
C VAL A 352 29.88 -4.38 -4.36
N SER A 353 29.94 -3.11 -4.74
CA SER A 353 29.56 -1.98 -3.89
C SER A 353 28.09 -2.06 -3.47
N LEU A 354 27.19 -2.41 -4.40
CA LEU A 354 25.77 -2.64 -4.09
C LEU A 354 25.55 -3.84 -3.17
N ARG A 355 26.33 -4.93 -3.30
CA ARG A 355 26.25 -6.09 -2.40
C ARG A 355 26.60 -5.68 -0.97
N GLN A 356 27.66 -4.89 -0.83
CA GLN A 356 28.09 -4.37 0.46
C GLN A 356 27.04 -3.43 1.07
N GLU A 357 26.54 -2.46 0.30
CA GLU A 357 25.47 -1.55 0.74
C GLU A 357 24.18 -2.29 1.14
N LEU A 358 23.85 -3.40 0.46
CA LEU A 358 22.68 -4.23 0.80
C LEU A 358 22.89 -5.05 2.08
N ARG A 359 24.11 -5.54 2.33
CA ARG A 359 24.46 -6.27 3.57
C ARG A 359 24.46 -5.36 4.79
N GLU A 360 25.04 -4.16 4.66
CA GLU A 360 25.17 -3.19 5.75
C GLU A 360 23.83 -2.52 6.10
N GLY A 361 22.78 -2.72 5.29
CA GLY A 361 21.51 -2.05 5.41
C GLY A 361 21.62 -0.60 4.94
N ARG A 362 20.66 -0.12 4.14
CA ARG A 362 20.67 1.27 3.67
C ARG A 362 20.62 2.24 4.86
N GLU A 363 21.76 2.78 5.28
CA GLU A 363 21.78 4.13 5.85
C GLU A 363 21.37 5.08 4.71
N GLU A 364 20.29 5.83 4.92
CA GLU A 364 19.85 6.86 3.99
C GLU A 364 21.04 7.79 3.70
N ARG A 365 21.69 7.62 2.55
CA ARG A 365 22.69 8.56 2.06
C ARG A 365 22.02 9.95 2.05
N PRO A 366 22.57 10.95 2.75
CA PRO A 366 22.09 12.32 2.62
C PRO A 366 22.14 12.69 1.14
N ARG A 367 21.02 13.18 0.59
CA ARG A 367 21.02 13.76 -0.76
C ARG A 367 22.15 14.79 -0.82
N GLY A 368 23.13 14.55 -1.68
CA GLY A 368 24.27 15.45 -1.84
C GLY A 368 23.77 16.85 -2.22
N PRO A 369 24.32 17.93 -1.64
CA PRO A 369 23.87 19.27 -1.96
C PRO A 369 24.41 19.67 -3.34
N GLY A 370 23.56 19.87 -4.35
CA GLY A 370 24.03 20.54 -5.58
C GLY A 370 23.35 20.29 -6.93
N SER A 371 22.05 20.02 -6.99
CA SER A 371 21.26 20.25 -8.20
C SER A 371 20.16 21.26 -7.93
N ASP A 372 19.83 22.12 -8.90
CA ASP A 372 18.56 22.86 -8.91
C ASP A 372 17.43 21.81 -9.00
N GLU A 373 17.01 21.29 -7.85
CA GLU A 373 16.10 20.15 -7.74
C GLU A 373 14.69 20.58 -8.13
N ILE A 374 14.09 19.84 -9.06
CA ILE A 374 12.65 19.88 -9.34
C ILE A 374 11.92 19.65 -8.01
N PRO A 375 10.97 20.53 -7.61
CA PRO A 375 10.17 20.32 -6.41
C PRO A 375 9.57 18.91 -6.37
N ALA A 376 9.58 18.27 -5.19
CA ALA A 376 9.25 16.85 -5.05
C ALA A 376 7.84 16.50 -5.56
N ASP A 377 6.91 17.43 -5.42
CA ASP A 377 5.54 17.33 -5.89
C ASP A 377 5.42 17.47 -7.42
N VAL A 378 6.24 18.32 -8.05
CA VAL A 378 6.35 18.40 -9.51
C VAL A 378 6.95 17.10 -10.08
N MET A 379 7.93 16.53 -9.39
CA MET A 379 8.49 15.23 -9.76
C MET A 379 7.45 14.11 -9.64
N GLU A 380 6.65 14.11 -8.57
CA GLU A 380 5.54 13.16 -8.39
C GLU A 380 4.52 13.25 -9.53
N ASP A 381 4.09 14.47 -9.88
CA ASP A 381 3.16 14.72 -10.99
C ASP A 381 3.66 14.10 -12.31
N ILE A 382 4.94 14.35 -12.66
CA ILE A 382 5.56 13.83 -13.88
C ILE A 382 5.62 12.29 -13.87
N VAL A 383 6.07 11.70 -12.75
CA VAL A 383 6.24 10.24 -12.64
C VAL A 383 4.90 9.53 -12.72
N LEU A 384 3.88 10.01 -12.00
CA LEU A 384 2.55 9.40 -12.00
C LEU A 384 1.86 9.53 -13.36
N GLU A 385 2.04 10.64 -14.07
CA GLU A 385 1.53 10.81 -15.43
C GLU A 385 2.20 9.83 -16.41
N GLN A 386 3.53 9.72 -16.35
CA GLN A 386 4.28 8.79 -17.20
C GLN A 386 3.90 7.34 -16.92
N GLN A 387 3.85 6.92 -15.65
CA GLN A 387 3.43 5.57 -15.26
C GLN A 387 1.98 5.30 -15.70
N GLY A 388 1.08 6.25 -15.50
CA GLY A 388 -0.31 6.13 -15.94
C GLY A 388 -0.45 5.98 -17.45
N ARG A 389 0.36 6.65 -18.27
CA ARG A 389 0.39 6.45 -19.74
C ARG A 389 1.04 5.14 -20.13
N HIS A 390 2.11 4.75 -19.45
CA HIS A 390 2.80 3.49 -19.68
C HIS A 390 1.88 2.30 -19.42
N TYR A 391 1.30 2.19 -18.23
CA TYR A 391 0.50 1.04 -17.83
C TYR A 391 -0.82 0.90 -18.60
N ARG A 392 -1.41 2.01 -19.07
CA ARG A 392 -2.57 1.98 -19.97
C ARG A 392 -2.25 1.41 -21.36
N ARG A 393 -1.01 1.55 -21.84
CA ARG A 393 -0.53 0.91 -23.08
C ARG A 393 -0.13 -0.53 -22.84
N TRP A 394 0.55 -0.78 -21.71
CA TRP A 394 1.09 -2.10 -21.35
C TRP A 394 0.03 -3.22 -21.39
N VAL A 395 -1.22 -2.96 -21.00
CA VAL A 395 -2.31 -3.97 -21.06
C VAL A 395 -2.63 -4.48 -22.48
N ASP A 396 -2.21 -3.73 -23.50
CA ASP A 396 -2.39 -4.01 -24.92
C ASP A 396 -1.05 -4.32 -25.65
N GLU A 397 0.06 -4.37 -24.91
CA GLU A 397 1.39 -4.69 -25.45
C GLU A 397 1.75 -6.17 -25.20
N PRO A 398 2.43 -6.84 -26.14
CA PRO A 398 2.97 -8.18 -25.94
C PRO A 398 3.92 -8.26 -24.74
N VAL A 399 3.66 -9.16 -23.80
CA VAL A 399 4.51 -9.36 -22.61
C VAL A 399 5.22 -10.72 -22.70
N PRO A 400 6.57 -10.77 -22.63
CA PRO A 400 7.32 -12.04 -22.69
C PRO A 400 6.89 -13.06 -21.63
N ALA A 401 6.62 -12.62 -20.40
CA ALA A 401 6.13 -13.47 -19.31
C ALA A 401 4.74 -14.09 -19.58
N LEU A 402 4.02 -13.57 -20.58
CA LEU A 402 2.74 -14.09 -21.05
C LEU A 402 2.87 -14.73 -22.44
N GLU A 403 4.05 -15.28 -22.76
CA GLU A 403 4.32 -15.98 -24.03
C GLU A 403 4.08 -15.08 -25.25
N GLY A 404 4.38 -13.78 -25.12
CA GLY A 404 4.17 -12.78 -26.17
C GLY A 404 2.70 -12.38 -26.36
N ARG A 405 1.78 -12.85 -25.51
CA ARG A 405 0.40 -12.36 -25.45
C ARG A 405 0.33 -11.04 -24.70
N THR A 406 -0.73 -10.27 -24.98
CA THR A 406 -1.04 -9.08 -24.16
C THR A 406 -1.73 -9.49 -22.85
N PRO A 407 -1.64 -8.68 -21.78
CA PRO A 407 -2.38 -8.94 -20.54
C PRO A 407 -3.89 -9.18 -20.75
N ARG A 408 -4.54 -8.46 -21.68
CA ARG A 408 -5.95 -8.70 -22.04
C ARG A 408 -6.21 -10.06 -22.67
N GLN A 409 -5.30 -10.50 -23.54
CA GLN A 409 -5.40 -11.81 -24.19
C GLN A 409 -5.19 -12.91 -23.15
N ALA A 410 -4.13 -12.79 -22.34
CA ALA A 410 -3.80 -13.73 -21.27
C ALA A 410 -4.92 -13.85 -20.23
N ALA A 411 -5.57 -12.76 -19.85
CA ALA A 411 -6.66 -12.80 -18.88
C ALA A 411 -7.89 -13.59 -19.37
N LYS A 412 -8.10 -13.72 -20.69
CA LYS A 412 -9.18 -14.52 -21.30
C LYS A 412 -8.78 -15.97 -21.52
N ASP A 413 -7.50 -16.27 -21.48
CA ASP A 413 -6.95 -17.61 -21.67
C ASP A 413 -6.91 -18.35 -20.31
N PRO A 414 -7.60 -19.49 -20.15
CA PRO A 414 -7.58 -20.24 -18.89
C PRO A 414 -6.18 -20.62 -18.39
N GLU A 415 -5.21 -20.83 -19.29
CA GLU A 415 -3.85 -21.24 -18.94
C GLU A 415 -2.97 -20.05 -18.52
N LEU A 416 -3.19 -18.88 -19.11
CA LEU A 416 -2.39 -17.67 -18.83
C LEU A 416 -3.07 -16.69 -17.85
N ARG A 417 -4.33 -16.92 -17.51
CA ARG A 417 -5.11 -16.03 -16.63
C ARG A 417 -4.51 -15.89 -15.23
N SER A 418 -3.96 -16.97 -14.67
CA SER A 418 -3.25 -16.92 -13.39
C SER A 418 -1.99 -16.07 -13.46
N ARG A 419 -1.18 -16.24 -14.52
CA ARG A 419 0.04 -15.45 -14.77
C ARG A 419 -0.28 -13.96 -14.97
N ALA A 420 -1.35 -13.64 -15.70
CA ALA A 420 -1.80 -12.25 -15.83
C ALA A 420 -2.17 -11.64 -14.47
N ALA A 421 -2.85 -12.41 -13.60
CA ALA A 421 -3.15 -11.97 -12.24
C ALA A 421 -1.91 -11.83 -11.34
N GLU A 422 -0.88 -12.66 -11.53
CA GLU A 422 0.41 -12.55 -10.84
C GLU A 422 1.14 -11.26 -11.22
N LEU A 423 1.14 -10.89 -12.50
CA LEU A 423 1.74 -9.63 -12.94
C LEU A 423 1.05 -8.42 -12.30
N VAL A 424 -0.29 -8.40 -12.25
CA VAL A 424 -1.02 -7.30 -11.58
C VAL A 424 -0.70 -7.26 -10.07
N ARG A 425 -0.60 -8.41 -9.40
CA ARG A 425 -0.16 -8.47 -7.99
C ARG A 425 1.25 -7.93 -7.78
N SER A 426 2.17 -8.21 -8.71
CA SER A 426 3.52 -7.66 -8.67
C SER A 426 3.51 -6.13 -8.76
N LEU A 427 2.67 -5.56 -9.63
CA LEU A 427 2.47 -4.11 -9.70
C LEU A 427 1.90 -3.54 -8.39
N GLU A 428 0.91 -4.21 -7.77
CA GLU A 428 0.38 -3.79 -6.46
C GLU A 428 1.47 -3.85 -5.38
N GLY A 429 2.37 -4.84 -5.41
CA GLY A 429 3.52 -4.89 -4.49
C GLY A 429 4.49 -3.72 -4.69
N MET A 430 4.71 -3.28 -5.94
CA MET A 430 5.52 -2.07 -6.21
C MET A 430 4.83 -0.79 -5.69
N TYR A 431 3.51 -0.70 -5.81
CA TYR A 431 2.73 0.40 -5.26
C TYR A 431 2.86 0.49 -3.74
N ASP A 432 2.65 -0.62 -3.03
CA ASP A 432 2.81 -0.71 -1.56
C ASP A 432 4.23 -0.30 -1.14
N ALA A 433 5.24 -0.76 -1.89
CA ALA A 433 6.64 -0.45 -1.60
C ALA A 433 6.98 1.03 -1.83
N ALA A 434 6.41 1.66 -2.85
CA ALA A 434 6.58 3.09 -3.11
C ALA A 434 5.93 3.95 -2.01
N LEU A 435 4.70 3.60 -1.58
CA LEU A 435 4.04 4.26 -0.45
C LEU A 435 4.88 4.19 0.83
N ALA A 436 5.44 3.01 1.14
CA ALA A 436 6.28 2.82 2.31
C ALA A 436 7.58 3.65 2.29
N ARG A 437 8.11 4.00 1.10
CA ARG A 437 9.31 4.83 0.94
C ARG A 437 9.01 6.32 0.78
N GLY A 438 7.74 6.71 0.66
CA GLY A 438 7.35 8.08 0.32
C GLY A 438 7.73 8.46 -1.12
N GLU A 439 7.80 7.47 -2.01
CA GLU A 439 8.07 7.67 -3.44
C GLU A 439 6.75 7.84 -4.23
N PRO A 440 6.78 8.44 -5.43
CA PRO A 440 5.61 8.50 -6.30
C PRO A 440 4.98 7.11 -6.53
N ALA A 441 3.74 6.94 -6.07
CA ALA A 441 3.07 5.65 -6.04
C ALA A 441 1.82 5.64 -6.94
N TYR A 442 1.88 4.98 -8.09
CA TYR A 442 0.73 4.82 -8.99
C TYR A 442 -0.07 3.57 -8.64
N ASP A 443 -1.38 3.72 -8.38
CA ASP A 443 -2.27 2.61 -8.04
C ASP A 443 -2.64 1.78 -9.30
N PRO A 444 -2.21 0.51 -9.42
CA PRO A 444 -2.50 -0.35 -10.57
C PRO A 444 -3.81 -1.13 -10.41
N SER A 445 -4.55 -0.97 -9.30
CA SER A 445 -5.68 -1.82 -8.95
C SER A 445 -6.85 -1.78 -9.94
N TRP A 446 -6.96 -0.74 -10.76
CA TRP A 446 -7.92 -0.66 -11.86
C TRP A 446 -7.76 -1.80 -12.87
N MET A 447 -6.55 -2.35 -13.01
CA MET A 447 -6.24 -3.44 -13.94
C MET A 447 -7.02 -4.73 -13.64
N TRP A 448 -7.36 -4.99 -12.37
CA TRP A 448 -8.18 -6.16 -12.01
C TRP A 448 -9.53 -6.13 -12.71
N GLY A 449 -10.24 -5.00 -12.59
CA GLY A 449 -11.53 -4.81 -13.25
C GLY A 449 -11.40 -4.79 -14.77
N GLU A 450 -10.32 -4.18 -15.27
CA GLU A 450 -10.02 -4.08 -16.70
C GLU A 450 -9.82 -5.44 -17.37
N LEU A 451 -9.03 -6.30 -16.74
CA LEU A 451 -8.71 -7.64 -17.25
C LEU A 451 -9.81 -8.66 -16.90
N GLY A 452 -10.87 -8.23 -16.19
CA GLY A 452 -11.93 -9.11 -15.72
C GLY A 452 -11.40 -10.18 -14.75
N LEU A 453 -10.36 -9.86 -13.99
CA LEU A 453 -9.75 -10.70 -12.96
C LEU A 453 -10.45 -10.48 -11.61
N ALA A 454 -10.50 -11.49 -10.76
CA ALA A 454 -11.10 -11.40 -9.43
C ALA A 454 -10.05 -10.95 -8.40
N ARG A 455 -10.39 -9.96 -7.56
CA ARG A 455 -9.60 -9.62 -6.36
C ARG A 455 -9.98 -10.59 -5.23
N SER A 456 -8.97 -11.07 -4.48
CA SER A 456 -9.16 -12.00 -3.36
C SER A 456 -9.85 -11.37 -2.15
N SER A 457 -9.80 -10.03 -1.99
CA SER A 457 -10.37 -9.30 -0.86
C SER A 457 -11.20 -8.09 -1.31
N GLN A 458 -12.46 -8.30 -1.72
CA GLN A 458 -13.42 -7.19 -1.76
C GLN A 458 -13.77 -6.78 -0.32
N PRO A 459 -13.82 -5.46 0.00
CA PRO A 459 -14.28 -5.01 1.31
C PRO A 459 -15.66 -5.60 1.62
N GLU A 460 -15.87 -6.10 2.84
CA GLU A 460 -17.21 -6.35 3.34
C GLU A 460 -17.92 -4.99 3.43
N HIS A 461 -18.93 -4.77 2.59
CA HIS A 461 -19.69 -3.53 2.60
C HIS A 461 -20.93 -3.68 3.50
N PRO A 462 -21.21 -2.71 4.40
CA PRO A 462 -20.38 -1.55 4.76
C PRO A 462 -19.34 -1.88 5.86
N PRO A 463 -18.08 -1.39 5.75
CA PRO A 463 -17.11 -1.45 6.84
C PRO A 463 -17.50 -0.51 8.01
N PRO A 464 -16.98 -0.75 9.23
CA PRO A 464 -17.16 0.17 10.35
C PRO A 464 -16.57 1.55 10.06
N LEU A 465 -17.23 2.61 10.52
CA LEU A 465 -16.82 3.99 10.30
C LEU A 465 -15.89 4.49 11.40
N ALA A 466 -15.19 5.60 11.13
CA ALA A 466 -14.14 6.07 12.03
C ALA A 466 -14.59 6.29 13.48
N HIS A 467 -15.83 6.74 13.73
CA HIS A 467 -16.33 6.97 15.09
C HIS A 467 -16.69 5.67 15.82
N GLU A 468 -17.06 4.61 15.10
CA GLU A 468 -17.21 3.26 15.67
C GLU A 468 -15.84 2.69 16.03
N ARG A 469 -14.85 2.91 15.16
CA ARG A 469 -13.45 2.50 15.37
C ARG A 469 -12.79 3.25 16.53
N TRP A 470 -13.13 4.51 16.74
CA TRP A 470 -12.71 5.27 17.93
C TRP A 470 -13.31 4.68 19.22
N ASP A 471 -14.57 4.25 19.21
CA ASP A 471 -15.19 3.60 20.37
C ASP A 471 -14.60 2.21 20.64
N GLU A 472 -14.29 1.43 19.61
CA GLU A 472 -13.56 0.16 19.74
C GLU A 472 -12.17 0.36 20.37
N ALA A 473 -11.46 1.43 19.99
CA ALA A 473 -10.13 1.74 20.50
C ALA A 473 -10.12 2.39 21.91
N ALA A 474 -11.24 2.99 22.33
CA ALA A 474 -11.43 3.59 23.65
C ALA A 474 -12.85 3.30 24.16
N PRO A 475 -13.09 2.10 24.74
CA PRO A 475 -14.42 1.68 25.17
C PRO A 475 -15.13 2.72 26.05
N GLY A 476 -16.35 3.11 25.68
CA GLY A 476 -17.14 4.12 26.37
C GLY A 476 -17.02 5.53 25.78
N PHE A 477 -16.15 5.73 24.78
CA PHE A 477 -16.04 6.97 24.02
C PHE A 477 -17.38 7.35 23.37
N GLY A 478 -18.05 6.38 22.72
CA GLY A 478 -19.31 6.60 22.03
C GLY A 478 -20.45 6.98 22.98
N ASP A 479 -20.50 6.36 24.16
CA ASP A 479 -21.50 6.68 25.18
C ASP A 479 -21.29 8.08 25.77
N LEU A 480 -20.03 8.47 26.01
CA LEU A 480 -19.69 9.82 26.44
C LEU A 480 -20.08 10.86 25.38
N VAL A 481 -19.75 10.60 24.11
CA VAL A 481 -20.13 11.46 22.96
C VAL A 481 -21.65 11.63 22.90
N ARG A 482 -22.42 10.55 23.03
CA ARG A 482 -23.89 10.58 23.04
C ARG A 482 -24.43 11.44 24.20
N SER A 483 -23.92 11.22 25.40
CA SER A 483 -24.30 11.99 26.60
C SER A 483 -24.02 13.48 26.43
N LEU A 484 -22.84 13.84 25.93
CA LEU A 484 -22.45 15.23 25.66
C LEU A 484 -23.38 15.88 24.64
N ALA A 485 -23.65 15.20 23.52
CA ALA A 485 -24.56 15.70 22.50
C ALA A 485 -25.98 15.88 23.05
N GLU A 486 -26.51 14.93 23.82
CA GLU A 486 -27.82 15.06 24.47
C GLU A 486 -27.92 16.26 25.43
N ARG A 487 -26.86 16.54 26.20
CA ARG A 487 -26.80 17.73 27.07
C ARG A 487 -26.83 19.01 26.25
N LEU A 488 -26.11 19.03 25.12
CA LEU A 488 -26.10 20.19 24.21
C LEU A 488 -27.46 20.40 23.54
N ARG A 489 -28.14 19.33 23.08
CA ARG A 489 -29.49 19.43 22.48
C ARG A 489 -30.55 20.00 23.45
N LYS A 490 -30.36 19.80 24.76
CA LYS A 490 -31.28 20.30 25.80
C LYS A 490 -31.03 21.76 26.18
N ARG A 491 -29.99 22.42 25.66
CA ARG A 491 -29.71 23.83 25.97
C ARG A 491 -30.80 24.75 25.38
N PRO A 492 -31.25 25.78 26.12
CA PRO A 492 -32.18 26.76 25.58
C PRO A 492 -31.61 27.46 24.33
N GLY A 493 -32.37 27.48 23.25
CA GLY A 493 -31.98 28.14 21.99
C GLY A 493 -31.33 27.24 20.94
N PHE A 494 -31.01 25.99 21.27
CA PHE A 494 -30.43 25.05 20.30
C PHE A 494 -31.42 24.73 19.15
N ASP A 495 -30.96 24.91 17.91
CA ASP A 495 -31.69 24.56 16.68
C ASP A 495 -30.83 23.60 15.83
N ASP A 496 -31.27 22.35 15.70
CA ASP A 496 -30.58 21.30 14.95
C ASP A 496 -30.53 21.54 13.44
N THR A 497 -31.29 22.53 12.94
CA THR A 497 -31.33 22.93 11.53
C THR A 497 -30.49 24.17 11.22
N ARG A 498 -30.06 24.93 12.23
CA ARG A 498 -29.41 26.26 12.03
C ARG A 498 -28.14 26.48 12.83
N GLU A 499 -27.97 25.86 13.98
CA GLU A 499 -26.83 26.11 14.86
C GLU A 499 -25.77 25.02 14.76
N ALA A 500 -24.77 25.30 13.94
CA ALA A 500 -23.45 24.78 14.19
C ALA A 500 -22.80 25.63 15.31
N LEU A 501 -22.95 25.23 16.58
CA LEU A 501 -22.28 25.87 17.73
C LEU A 501 -20.81 26.17 17.39
N ALA A 502 -20.29 27.39 17.54
CA ALA A 502 -18.91 27.66 17.09
C ALA A 502 -17.90 26.68 17.72
N PRO A 503 -16.87 26.18 17.01
CA PRO A 503 -15.92 25.19 17.52
C PRO A 503 -15.27 25.58 18.85
N ALA A 504 -15.10 26.87 19.12
CA ALA A 504 -14.62 27.40 20.40
C ALA A 504 -15.61 27.13 21.56
N GLN A 505 -16.91 27.29 21.33
CA GLN A 505 -17.96 27.07 22.34
C GLN A 505 -18.04 25.61 22.79
N ILE A 506 -17.73 24.67 21.88
CA ILE A 506 -17.62 23.24 22.21
C ILE A 506 -16.24 22.92 22.78
N ALA A 507 -15.14 23.44 22.23
CA ALA A 507 -13.79 23.14 22.70
C ALA A 507 -13.56 23.61 24.15
N ASP A 508 -13.95 24.83 24.48
CA ASP A 508 -13.84 25.38 25.83
C ASP A 508 -14.75 24.62 26.81
N GLY A 509 -15.92 24.18 26.35
CA GLY A 509 -16.86 23.36 27.12
C GLY A 509 -16.36 21.94 27.39
N LEU A 510 -15.77 21.28 26.39
CA LEU A 510 -15.27 19.91 26.49
C LEU A 510 -14.03 19.82 27.40
N GLY A 511 -13.12 20.79 27.32
CA GLY A 511 -11.93 20.83 28.19
C GLY A 511 -12.28 21.01 29.67
N ALA A 512 -13.36 21.72 29.97
CA ALA A 512 -13.84 21.95 31.33
C ALA A 512 -14.79 20.86 31.87
N ASP A 513 -15.33 19.99 31.00
CA ASP A 513 -16.32 18.98 31.38
C ASP A 513 -15.72 17.88 32.26
N LEU A 514 -16.35 17.62 33.41
CA LEU A 514 -15.86 16.66 34.40
C LEU A 514 -15.91 15.21 33.91
N ASP A 515 -16.91 14.84 33.10
CA ASP A 515 -17.03 13.48 32.56
C ASP A 515 -15.92 13.24 31.54
N VAL A 516 -15.63 14.23 30.70
CA VAL A 516 -14.50 14.21 29.76
C VAL A 516 -13.18 14.04 30.50
N ARG A 517 -12.92 14.86 31.54
CA ARG A 517 -11.67 14.77 32.31
C ARG A 517 -11.53 13.42 33.03
N ARG A 518 -12.62 12.87 33.56
CA ARG A 518 -12.64 11.53 34.18
C ARG A 518 -12.35 10.44 33.16
N PHE A 519 -12.98 10.50 31.99
CA PHE A 519 -12.75 9.55 30.90
C PHE A 519 -11.30 9.56 30.42
N LEU A 520 -10.75 10.76 30.12
CA LEU A 520 -9.36 10.91 29.71
C LEU A 520 -8.38 10.39 30.77
N LYS A 521 -8.66 10.65 32.07
CA LYS A 521 -7.85 10.15 33.17
C LYS A 521 -7.89 8.61 33.24
N ALA A 522 -9.08 8.01 33.24
CA ALA A 522 -9.23 6.54 33.29
C ALA A 522 -8.56 5.85 32.08
N HIS A 523 -8.70 6.44 30.89
CA HIS A 523 -8.07 5.91 29.68
C HIS A 523 -6.54 5.96 29.76
N ARG A 524 -5.96 7.08 30.26
CA ARG A 524 -4.52 7.19 30.50
C ARG A 524 -4.02 6.16 31.52
N GLU A 525 -4.74 5.98 32.62
CA GLU A 525 -4.41 4.99 33.66
C GLU A 525 -4.45 3.54 33.14
N SER A 526 -5.32 3.23 32.18
CA SER A 526 -5.45 1.89 31.60
C SER A 526 -4.30 1.49 30.65
N ARG A 527 -3.51 2.46 30.15
CA ARG A 527 -2.44 2.22 29.17
C ARG A 527 -1.07 1.91 29.79
N GLY A 528 -0.97 1.86 31.11
CA GLY A 528 0.29 1.62 31.83
C GLY A 528 1.26 2.81 31.79
N PRO A 529 2.45 2.70 32.39
CA PRO A 529 3.45 3.77 32.41
C PRO A 529 4.08 3.92 31.02
N VAL A 530 3.64 4.92 30.28
CA VAL A 530 4.27 5.41 29.05
C VAL A 530 4.64 6.88 29.28
N ASP A 531 5.73 7.32 28.67
CA ASP A 531 6.28 8.66 28.85
C ASP A 531 5.22 9.75 28.65
N ALA A 532 5.04 10.61 29.64
CA ALA A 532 3.89 11.53 29.72
C ALA A 532 3.90 12.59 28.61
N GLU A 533 5.08 12.96 28.12
CA GLU A 533 5.29 13.89 27.01
C GLU A 533 4.94 13.26 25.65
N ALA A 534 5.34 12.00 25.42
CA ALA A 534 4.94 11.23 24.24
C ALA A 534 3.43 10.96 24.23
N LEU A 535 2.79 10.75 25.39
CA LEU A 535 1.36 10.50 25.49
C LEU A 535 0.53 11.77 25.20
N ALA A 536 0.99 12.95 25.62
CA ALA A 536 0.29 14.22 25.45
C ALA A 536 0.30 14.74 24.00
N ALA A 537 1.39 14.52 23.25
CA ALA A 537 1.47 14.84 21.83
C ALA A 537 0.62 13.91 20.95
N THR A 538 0.28 12.73 21.46
CA THR A 538 -0.34 11.62 20.71
C THR A 538 -1.77 11.27 21.19
N ASP A 539 -2.34 12.05 22.12
CA ASP A 539 -3.69 11.84 22.62
C ASP A 539 -4.72 12.24 21.56
N TRP A 540 -5.10 11.27 20.73
CA TRP A 540 -6.06 11.44 19.64
C TRP A 540 -7.49 11.72 20.14
N ILE A 541 -7.81 11.36 21.38
CA ILE A 541 -9.17 11.38 21.92
C ILE A 541 -9.77 12.79 21.92
N PRO A 542 -9.14 13.85 22.47
CA PRO A 542 -9.74 15.19 22.45
C PRO A 542 -10.07 15.69 21.03
N ARG A 543 -9.17 15.44 20.07
CA ARG A 543 -9.34 15.84 18.67
C ARG A 543 -10.52 15.13 18.02
N CYS A 544 -10.60 13.80 18.17
CA CYS A 544 -11.67 12.99 17.59
C CYS A 544 -13.01 13.19 18.32
N MET A 545 -12.98 13.38 19.65
CA MET A 545 -14.17 13.61 20.47
C MET A 545 -14.91 14.87 20.06
N ARG A 546 -14.19 15.97 19.81
CA ARG A 546 -14.82 17.19 19.27
C ARG A 546 -15.63 16.84 18.03
N ARG A 547 -15.01 16.16 17.06
CA ARG A 547 -15.69 15.83 15.80
C ARG A 547 -16.85 14.86 15.98
N ALA A 548 -16.69 13.85 16.82
CA ALA A 548 -17.72 12.87 17.11
C ALA A 548 -18.95 13.51 17.78
N VAL A 549 -18.75 14.45 18.72
CA VAL A 549 -19.85 15.22 19.35
C VAL A 549 -20.63 16.01 18.31
N TRP A 550 -19.96 16.67 17.37
CA TRP A 550 -20.62 17.41 16.28
C TRP A 550 -21.50 16.52 15.38
N PHE A 551 -20.93 15.38 14.99
CA PHE A 551 -21.58 14.40 14.15
C PHE A 551 -22.78 13.76 14.86
N GLU A 552 -22.60 13.40 16.14
CA GLU A 552 -23.67 12.93 17.01
C GLU A 552 -24.76 13.98 17.15
N LEU A 553 -24.42 15.23 17.48
CA LEU A 553 -25.35 16.33 17.73
C LEU A 553 -26.36 16.48 16.60
N HIS A 554 -25.91 16.33 15.35
CA HIS A 554 -26.70 16.40 14.13
C HIS A 554 -27.21 15.05 13.62
N LEU A 555 -27.37 14.07 14.51
CA LEU A 555 -28.02 12.78 14.27
C LEU A 555 -27.32 11.89 13.22
N ARG A 556 -25.98 11.93 13.18
CA ARG A 556 -25.12 11.01 12.42
C ARG A 556 -25.56 10.79 10.97
N LYS A 557 -25.69 11.87 10.21
CA LYS A 557 -26.07 11.82 8.80
C LYS A 557 -24.88 11.34 7.96
N THR A 558 -24.99 10.17 7.35
CA THR A 558 -23.90 9.54 6.61
C THR A 558 -24.27 9.39 5.14
N PHE A 559 -23.40 9.85 4.23
CA PHE A 559 -23.55 9.75 2.79
C PHE A 559 -22.47 8.84 2.21
N TRP A 560 -22.85 7.67 1.73
CA TRP A 560 -21.96 6.79 0.97
C TRP A 560 -21.91 7.24 -0.47
N VAL A 561 -20.71 7.50 -0.98
CA VAL A 561 -20.51 7.91 -2.38
C VAL A 561 -20.22 6.65 -3.21
N ASP A 562 -21.09 6.31 -4.15
CA ASP A 562 -20.89 5.16 -5.03
C ASP A 562 -19.60 5.35 -5.87
N GLU A 563 -18.86 4.27 -6.12
CA GLU A 563 -17.57 4.30 -6.83
C GLU A 563 -17.61 5.00 -8.21
N PRO A 564 -18.59 4.73 -9.10
CA PRO A 564 -18.72 5.46 -10.36
C PRO A 564 -18.91 6.96 -10.17
N LEU A 565 -19.67 7.36 -9.14
CA LEU A 565 -19.91 8.76 -8.83
C LEU A 565 -18.63 9.45 -8.33
N ALA A 566 -17.90 8.81 -7.41
CA ALA A 566 -16.63 9.33 -6.90
C ALA A 566 -15.63 9.61 -8.03
N TYR A 567 -15.50 8.69 -8.99
CA TYR A 567 -14.67 8.88 -10.18
C TYR A 567 -15.09 10.12 -11.00
N MET A 568 -16.40 10.28 -11.28
CA MET A 568 -16.89 11.39 -12.10
C MET A 568 -16.78 12.74 -11.39
N LEU A 569 -16.99 12.77 -10.06
CA LEU A 569 -16.82 13.96 -9.24
C LEU A 569 -15.34 14.38 -9.13
N ALA A 570 -14.40 13.42 -9.10
CA ALA A 570 -12.98 13.72 -9.18
C ALA A 570 -12.59 14.40 -10.51
N HIS A 571 -13.33 14.12 -11.59
CA HIS A 571 -13.15 14.72 -12.91
C HIS A 571 -14.09 15.92 -13.19
N THR A 572 -14.68 16.50 -12.14
CA THR A 572 -15.59 17.66 -12.24
C THR A 572 -14.89 18.93 -11.75
N ASP A 573 -14.92 20.01 -12.54
CA ASP A 573 -14.36 21.32 -12.18
C ASP A 573 -15.11 22.00 -11.04
N LEU A 574 -14.33 22.59 -10.13
CA LEU A 574 -14.82 23.34 -8.98
C LEU A 574 -14.71 24.85 -9.25
N ASP A 575 -15.58 25.35 -10.11
CA ASP A 575 -15.76 26.79 -10.38
C ASP A 575 -17.10 27.27 -9.82
N VAL A 576 -17.27 27.10 -8.50
CA VAL A 576 -18.50 27.42 -7.78
C VAL A 576 -18.18 28.40 -6.68
N ALA A 577 -18.90 29.52 -6.63
CA ALA A 577 -18.73 30.50 -5.56
C ALA A 577 -19.22 29.94 -4.22
N GLY A 578 -18.60 30.33 -3.11
CA GLY A 578 -18.98 29.85 -1.77
C GLY A 578 -20.46 30.10 -1.44
N ARG A 579 -21.06 31.19 -1.93
CA ARG A 579 -22.51 31.46 -1.78
C ARG A 579 -23.43 30.42 -2.42
N ASP A 580 -22.95 29.67 -3.41
CA ASP A 580 -23.75 28.69 -4.15
C ASP A 580 -23.63 27.28 -3.53
N LEU A 581 -22.61 27.03 -2.70
CA LEU A 581 -22.49 25.78 -1.96
C LEU A 581 -23.54 25.70 -0.86
N ARG A 582 -24.31 24.60 -0.87
CA ARG A 582 -25.25 24.21 0.17
C ARG A 582 -24.78 22.89 0.76
N VAL A 583 -24.71 22.81 2.08
CA VAL A 583 -24.50 21.54 2.77
C VAL A 583 -25.86 20.87 3.02
N PRO A 584 -25.95 19.53 2.96
CA PRO A 584 -27.20 18.82 3.22
C PRO A 584 -27.64 18.91 4.68
N PHE A 585 -26.66 18.97 5.60
CA PHE A 585 -26.85 19.13 7.04
C PHE A 585 -25.71 19.98 7.62
N PRO A 586 -25.88 20.64 8.78
CA PRO A 586 -24.81 21.41 9.41
C PRO A 586 -23.57 20.56 9.77
N SER A 587 -23.78 19.28 10.14
CA SER A 587 -22.72 18.30 10.25
C SER A 587 -23.15 16.92 9.74
N PHE A 588 -22.27 16.26 8.99
CA PHE A 588 -22.51 14.97 8.34
C PHE A 588 -21.17 14.28 8.02
N ALA A 589 -21.24 13.03 7.59
CA ALA A 589 -20.09 12.28 7.08
C ALA A 589 -20.30 11.92 5.60
N LEU A 590 -19.25 12.04 4.79
CA LEU A 590 -19.14 11.37 3.50
C LEU A 590 -18.27 10.12 3.67
N VAL A 591 -18.61 9.02 3.00
CA VAL A 591 -17.84 7.77 3.08
C VAL A 591 -17.42 7.34 1.69
N PHE A 592 -16.12 7.12 1.52
CA PHE A 592 -15.50 6.64 0.30
C PHE A 592 -14.82 5.29 0.54
N THR A 593 -15.11 4.33 -0.33
CA THR A 593 -14.46 3.00 -0.39
C THR A 593 -13.88 2.69 -1.77
N ASP A 594 -13.97 3.66 -2.68
CA ASP A 594 -13.46 3.56 -4.04
C ASP A 594 -11.96 3.84 -4.11
N ARG A 595 -11.29 3.31 -5.14
CA ARG A 595 -9.85 3.48 -5.31
C ARG A 595 -9.43 4.89 -5.71
N GLN A 596 -10.33 5.70 -6.29
CA GLN A 596 -10.02 7.07 -6.65
C GLN A 596 -9.76 7.92 -5.39
N ALA A 597 -10.63 7.80 -4.38
CA ALA A 597 -10.45 8.47 -3.09
C ALA A 597 -9.35 7.81 -2.24
N LEU A 598 -9.34 6.48 -2.14
CA LEU A 598 -8.42 5.77 -1.24
C LEU A 598 -6.95 5.93 -1.67
N SER A 599 -6.63 5.87 -2.96
CA SER A 599 -5.24 6.06 -3.42
C SER A 599 -4.71 7.48 -3.17
N LEU A 600 -5.57 8.50 -3.26
CA LEU A 600 -5.20 9.86 -2.88
C LEU A 600 -4.94 9.96 -1.37
N ALA A 601 -5.79 9.32 -0.56
CA ALA A 601 -5.63 9.32 0.90
C ALA A 601 -4.39 8.53 1.34
N GLU A 602 -4.08 7.41 0.67
CA GLU A 602 -2.86 6.62 0.88
C GLU A 602 -1.60 7.45 0.64
N ARG A 603 -1.53 8.17 -0.49
CA ARG A 603 -0.40 9.08 -0.79
C ARG A 603 -0.31 10.24 0.18
N LEU A 604 -1.45 10.82 0.59
CA LEU A 604 -1.49 11.89 1.60
C LEU A 604 -0.91 11.41 2.93
N VAL A 605 -1.31 10.22 3.38
CA VAL A 605 -0.88 9.62 4.65
C VAL A 605 0.57 9.15 4.57
N ALA A 606 1.02 8.64 3.42
CA ALA A 606 2.40 8.21 3.21
C ALA A 606 3.43 9.36 3.33
N ALA A 607 3.01 10.61 3.09
CA ALA A 607 3.85 11.79 3.31
C ALA A 607 4.11 12.10 4.80
N ASP A 608 3.25 11.63 5.70
CA ASP A 608 3.38 11.80 7.14
C ASP A 608 3.96 10.53 7.79
N ARG A 609 5.29 10.46 7.95
CA ARG A 609 5.96 9.29 8.55
C ARG A 609 5.60 9.04 10.02
N THR A 610 4.83 9.91 10.67
CA THR A 610 4.42 9.74 12.08
C THR A 610 3.17 8.88 12.26
N THR A 611 2.41 8.64 11.18
CA THR A 611 1.19 7.83 11.23
C THR A 611 1.48 6.33 11.10
N PRO A 612 0.83 5.47 11.89
CA PRO A 612 0.95 4.01 11.77
C PRO A 612 0.34 3.45 10.47
N LEU A 613 -0.33 4.30 9.68
CA LEU A 613 -0.92 3.96 8.39
C LEU A 613 0.04 4.17 7.20
N THR A 614 1.26 4.68 7.43
CA THR A 614 2.26 4.86 6.38
C THR A 614 2.53 3.54 5.65
N GLY A 615 2.40 3.52 4.33
CA GLY A 615 2.65 2.33 3.52
C GLY A 615 1.52 1.29 3.50
N TYR A 616 0.34 1.57 4.09
CA TYR A 616 -0.80 0.65 4.08
C TYR A 616 -1.89 1.03 3.10
N ILE A 617 -2.50 0.01 2.51
CA ILE A 617 -3.72 0.15 1.71
C ILE A 617 -4.91 0.46 2.62
N LEU A 618 -5.57 1.58 2.35
CA LEU A 618 -6.76 2.01 3.06
C LEU A 618 -7.99 1.25 2.54
N ARG A 619 -8.97 1.04 3.42
CA ARG A 619 -10.23 0.34 3.11
C ARG A 619 -11.44 1.26 3.15
N VAL A 620 -11.37 2.31 3.94
CA VAL A 620 -12.41 3.33 4.03
C VAL A 620 -11.78 4.68 4.34
N LEU A 621 -12.36 5.72 3.77
CA LEU A 621 -12.13 7.10 4.15
C LEU A 621 -13.45 7.67 4.67
N THR A 622 -13.53 7.92 5.97
CA THR A 622 -14.67 8.66 6.56
C THR A 622 -14.30 10.14 6.57
N VAL A 623 -15.08 10.98 5.90
CA VAL A 623 -14.87 12.43 5.86
C VAL A 623 -15.96 13.12 6.65
N TYR A 624 -15.61 13.65 7.83
CA TYR A 624 -16.56 14.46 8.60
C TYR A 624 -16.55 15.89 8.10
N VAL A 625 -17.73 16.42 7.81
CA VAL A 625 -17.93 17.80 7.39
C VAL A 625 -18.79 18.52 8.41
N THR A 626 -18.37 19.73 8.75
CA THR A 626 -19.14 20.63 9.63
C THR A 626 -19.06 22.03 9.03
N GLU A 627 -20.20 22.64 8.75
CA GLU A 627 -20.27 24.04 8.33
C GLU A 627 -20.43 24.93 9.56
N GLU A 628 -19.46 25.81 9.79
CA GLU A 628 -19.58 26.90 10.75
C GLU A 628 -20.06 28.16 10.03
N ARG A 629 -21.13 28.77 10.57
CA ARG A 629 -21.66 30.05 10.06
C ARG A 629 -21.59 31.09 11.15
N THR A 630 -20.84 32.16 10.90
CA THR A 630 -20.90 33.39 11.68
C THR A 630 -21.48 34.51 10.82
N PRO A 631 -21.93 35.64 11.40
CA PRO A 631 -22.36 36.79 10.61
C PRO A 631 -21.31 37.33 9.64
N ALA A 632 -20.03 37.05 9.87
CA ALA A 632 -18.90 37.57 9.09
C ALA A 632 -18.19 36.53 8.20
N ASP A 633 -18.36 35.23 8.46
CA ASP A 633 -17.61 34.17 7.78
C ASP A 633 -18.39 32.84 7.70
N ARG A 634 -18.16 32.08 6.63
CA ARG A 634 -18.63 30.70 6.44
C ARG A 634 -17.43 29.79 6.22
N VAL A 635 -17.27 28.79 7.08
CA VAL A 635 -16.13 27.89 7.03
C VAL A 635 -16.59 26.44 7.03
N LEU A 636 -16.09 25.63 6.11
CA LEU A 636 -16.21 24.18 6.19
C LEU A 636 -15.00 23.61 6.93
N HIS A 637 -15.26 22.92 8.03
CA HIS A 637 -14.28 22.11 8.71
C HIS A 637 -14.37 20.68 8.17
N VAL A 638 -13.33 20.23 7.49
CA VAL A 638 -13.24 18.90 6.86
C VAL A 638 -12.26 18.05 7.67
N GLY A 639 -12.73 16.95 8.24
CA GLY A 639 -11.91 15.98 8.98
C GLY A 639 -11.80 14.68 8.19
N LEU A 640 -10.63 14.40 7.63
CA LEU A 640 -10.34 13.15 6.91
C LEU A 640 -9.91 12.08 7.93
N ALA A 641 -10.64 10.97 7.98
CA ALA A 641 -10.34 9.83 8.82
C ALA A 641 -10.13 8.56 7.96
N PRO A 642 -8.91 8.38 7.41
CA PRO A 642 -8.53 7.18 6.67
C PRO A 642 -8.38 5.97 7.61
N ASP A 643 -8.79 4.78 7.17
CA ASP A 643 -8.62 3.55 7.97
C ASP A 643 -8.25 2.33 7.08
N ALA A 644 -7.18 1.64 7.47
CA ALA A 644 -6.74 0.35 6.90
C ALA A 644 -7.43 -0.86 7.57
N MET A 645 -8.25 -0.62 8.59
CA MET A 645 -8.88 -1.62 9.46
C MET A 645 -7.86 -2.41 10.29
N GLY A 646 -6.84 -1.71 10.78
CA GLY A 646 -5.78 -2.24 11.62
C GLY A 646 -6.14 -2.27 13.11
N ALA A 647 -5.12 -2.34 13.97
CA ALA A 647 -5.31 -2.27 15.42
C ALA A 647 -5.40 -0.82 15.94
N ASP A 648 -4.79 0.11 15.21
CA ASP A 648 -4.75 1.53 15.61
C ASP A 648 -6.06 2.24 15.23
N PRO A 649 -6.52 3.20 16.05
CA PRO A 649 -7.66 4.02 15.70
C PRO A 649 -7.34 4.88 14.47
N PRO A 650 -8.33 5.16 13.60
CA PRO A 650 -8.10 6.01 12.45
C PRO A 650 -7.69 7.43 12.89
N PRO A 651 -6.63 8.01 12.29
CA PRO A 651 -6.25 9.39 12.58
C PRO A 651 -7.33 10.35 12.09
N LEU A 652 -7.26 11.62 12.53
CA LEU A 652 -8.15 12.68 12.07
C LEU A 652 -7.30 13.84 11.55
N ILE A 653 -7.27 14.01 10.22
CA ILE A 653 -6.53 15.07 9.54
C ILE A 653 -7.52 16.20 9.24
N GLU A 654 -7.31 17.36 9.83
CA GLU A 654 -8.28 18.46 9.78
C GLU A 654 -7.84 19.58 8.83
N HIS A 655 -8.79 20.00 7.99
CA HIS A 655 -8.65 21.11 7.06
C HIS A 655 -9.81 22.09 7.19
N ARG A 656 -9.57 23.35 6.81
CA ARG A 656 -10.56 24.41 6.80
C ARG A 656 -10.66 25.00 5.40
N ILE A 657 -11.88 25.13 4.90
CA ILE A 657 -12.18 25.78 3.62
C ILE A 657 -13.04 27.00 3.92
N ARG A 658 -12.50 28.20 3.69
CA ARG A 658 -13.26 29.45 3.82
C ARG A 658 -14.13 29.65 2.58
N LEU A 659 -15.39 29.95 2.78
CA LEU A 659 -16.37 30.17 1.72
C LEU A 659 -16.63 31.66 1.58
N THR A 660 -16.21 32.23 0.46
CA THR A 660 -16.53 33.63 0.12
C THR A 660 -17.75 33.70 -0.79
N ASP A 661 -18.49 34.80 -0.75
CA ASP A 661 -19.71 34.92 -1.55
C ASP A 661 -19.43 35.11 -3.05
N GLU A 662 -18.30 35.71 -3.41
CA GLU A 662 -18.03 36.12 -4.78
C GLU A 662 -16.97 35.27 -5.49
N ALA A 663 -15.96 34.77 -4.77
CA ALA A 663 -14.88 34.00 -5.38
C ALA A 663 -15.21 32.49 -5.43
N PRO A 664 -14.66 31.77 -6.42
CA PRO A 664 -14.70 30.32 -6.45
C PRO A 664 -14.17 29.71 -5.14
N ILE A 665 -14.69 28.55 -4.77
CA ILE A 665 -14.21 27.81 -3.60
C ILE A 665 -12.77 27.37 -3.85
N ALA A 666 -11.84 28.02 -3.16
CA ALA A 666 -10.44 27.64 -3.14
C ALA A 666 -10.20 26.55 -2.10
N VAL A 667 -9.53 25.47 -2.51
CA VAL A 667 -9.03 24.45 -1.60
C VAL A 667 -7.52 24.66 -1.38
N PRO A 668 -6.99 24.47 -0.16
CA PRO A 668 -5.57 24.62 0.14
C PRO A 668 -4.67 23.93 -0.91
N GLY A 669 -3.70 24.67 -1.46
CA GLY A 669 -2.72 24.17 -2.43
C GLY A 669 -3.09 24.35 -3.92
N THR A 670 -4.13 25.13 -4.24
CA THR A 670 -4.53 25.44 -5.63
C THR A 670 -4.07 26.79 -6.18
N ASP A 671 -3.69 27.74 -5.32
CA ASP A 671 -3.54 29.15 -5.72
C ASP A 671 -2.10 29.67 -5.87
N ASP A 672 -1.05 28.86 -5.64
CA ASP A 672 0.30 29.41 -5.42
C ASP A 672 1.48 28.69 -6.12
N GLU A 673 1.30 28.10 -7.32
CA GLU A 673 2.47 27.63 -8.10
C GLU A 673 2.49 27.96 -9.60
N PRO A 674 3.68 28.29 -10.14
CA PRO A 674 3.87 28.59 -11.55
C PRO A 674 3.57 27.35 -12.39
N ARG A 675 2.66 27.51 -13.35
CA ARG A 675 2.41 26.53 -14.42
C ARG A 675 3.68 26.38 -15.26
N ALA A 676 4.58 25.47 -14.86
CA ALA A 676 5.81 25.22 -15.58
C ALA A 676 5.52 24.46 -16.88
N PHE A 677 5.84 25.11 -18.01
CA PHE A 677 6.03 24.57 -19.36
C PHE A 677 5.13 23.40 -19.79
N HIS A 678 3.98 23.73 -20.38
CA HIS A 678 3.28 22.80 -21.26
C HIS A 678 3.55 23.19 -22.71
N ALA A 679 4.22 22.29 -23.44
CA ALA A 679 4.08 22.24 -24.90
C ALA A 679 2.60 21.97 -25.22
N GLU A 680 2.08 22.60 -26.25
CA GLU A 680 0.67 22.63 -26.66
C GLU A 680 -0.04 21.26 -26.52
N GLY A 681 -1.13 21.24 -25.72
CA GLY A 681 -2.02 20.09 -25.57
C GLY A 681 -2.48 19.84 -24.12
N ASP A 682 -3.67 20.38 -23.78
CA ASP A 682 -4.45 20.26 -22.53
C ASP A 682 -3.74 20.60 -21.18
N PRO A 683 -4.35 21.45 -20.33
CA PRO A 683 -3.82 21.71 -18.98
C PRO A 683 -3.89 20.42 -18.13
N VAL A 684 -2.72 19.96 -17.67
CA VAL A 684 -2.59 18.76 -16.83
C VAL A 684 -3.31 19.00 -15.48
N PRO A 685 -4.19 18.08 -15.03
CA PRO A 685 -4.72 18.13 -13.66
C PRO A 685 -3.58 18.00 -12.64
N SER A 686 -3.57 18.83 -11.60
CA SER A 686 -2.72 18.64 -10.41
C SER A 686 -2.79 17.19 -9.93
N THR A 687 -1.66 16.54 -9.62
CA THR A 687 -1.67 15.16 -9.07
C THR A 687 -1.50 15.12 -7.54
N ARG A 688 -1.39 16.30 -6.92
CA ARG A 688 -1.30 16.47 -5.46
C ARG A 688 -2.51 15.85 -4.74
N PRO A 689 -2.29 14.99 -3.74
CA PRO A 689 -3.38 14.21 -3.15
C PRO A 689 -4.39 15.07 -2.39
N LEU A 690 -3.93 16.02 -1.57
CA LEU A 690 -4.81 16.82 -0.71
C LEU A 690 -5.78 17.74 -1.49
N PRO A 691 -5.32 18.59 -2.44
CA PRO A 691 -6.23 19.41 -3.23
C PRO A 691 -7.28 18.59 -3.99
N LEU A 692 -6.87 17.45 -4.56
CA LEU A 692 -7.79 16.54 -5.26
C LEU A 692 -8.83 15.92 -4.33
N LEU A 693 -8.43 15.46 -3.13
CA LEU A 693 -9.36 14.95 -2.13
C LEU A 693 -10.36 16.00 -1.67
N LEU A 694 -9.90 17.21 -1.34
CA LEU A 694 -10.79 18.28 -0.89
C LEU A 694 -11.75 18.71 -2.01
N ARG A 695 -11.29 18.76 -3.27
CA ARG A 695 -12.15 19.00 -4.43
C ARG A 695 -13.20 17.90 -4.60
N LEU A 696 -12.82 16.64 -4.48
CA LEU A 696 -13.75 15.51 -4.52
C LEU A 696 -14.81 15.62 -3.41
N VAL A 697 -14.39 15.94 -2.18
CA VAL A 697 -15.28 16.19 -1.04
C VAL A 697 -16.27 17.31 -1.35
N VAL A 698 -15.80 18.47 -1.81
CA VAL A 698 -16.69 19.61 -2.15
C VAL A 698 -17.65 19.26 -3.28
N ASN A 699 -17.19 18.57 -4.33
CA ASN A 699 -18.05 18.11 -5.41
C ASN A 699 -19.10 17.11 -4.94
N ALA A 700 -18.79 16.23 -3.98
CA ALA A 700 -19.76 15.31 -3.38
C ALA A 700 -20.82 16.07 -2.55
N ILE A 701 -20.44 17.12 -1.84
CA ILE A 701 -21.38 18.00 -1.12
C ILE A 701 -22.32 18.71 -2.10
N LEU A 702 -21.76 19.27 -3.19
CA LEU A 702 -22.53 19.90 -4.24
C LEU A 702 -23.50 18.91 -4.91
N TYR A 703 -23.06 17.67 -5.15
CA TYR A 703 -23.90 16.62 -5.71
C TYR A 703 -25.07 16.27 -4.79
N ALA A 704 -24.79 16.04 -3.50
CA ALA A 704 -25.80 15.70 -2.50
C ALA A 704 -26.91 16.76 -2.35
N THR A 705 -26.65 18.01 -2.77
CA THR A 705 -27.62 19.12 -2.73
C THR A 705 -28.05 19.61 -4.11
N SER A 706 -27.65 18.92 -5.18
CA SER A 706 -27.95 19.28 -6.56
C SER A 706 -29.38 18.91 -6.96
N ALA A 707 -29.88 19.54 -8.03
CA ALA A 707 -31.17 19.16 -8.61
C ALA A 707 -31.05 17.81 -9.33
N GLY A 708 -31.89 16.84 -8.95
CA GLY A 708 -31.95 15.49 -9.55
C GLY A 708 -31.12 14.43 -8.81
N ALA A 709 -30.30 14.83 -7.83
CA ALA A 709 -29.72 13.89 -6.88
C ALA A 709 -30.73 13.61 -5.76
N GLU A 710 -31.36 12.44 -5.79
CA GLU A 710 -32.17 11.95 -4.69
C GLU A 710 -31.36 10.88 -3.94
N PRO A 711 -30.99 11.13 -2.67
CA PRO A 711 -30.29 10.13 -1.89
C PRO A 711 -31.18 8.90 -1.69
N GLU A 712 -30.64 7.72 -1.95
CA GLU A 712 -31.34 6.46 -1.72
C GLU A 712 -31.12 6.03 -0.27
N GLU A 713 -32.21 5.86 0.49
CA GLU A 713 -32.12 5.16 1.78
C GLU A 713 -32.11 3.65 1.49
N ARG A 714 -30.90 3.08 1.43
CA ARG A 714 -30.75 1.62 1.29
C ARG A 714 -30.74 1.00 2.67
N ALA A 715 -31.66 0.07 2.92
CA ALA A 715 -31.55 -0.81 4.07
C ALA A 715 -30.20 -1.55 3.99
N MET A 716 -29.46 -1.60 5.11
CA MET A 716 -28.21 -2.37 5.17
C MET A 716 -28.48 -3.78 4.61
N PRO A 717 -27.62 -4.32 3.72
CA PRO A 717 -27.74 -5.70 3.30
C PRO A 717 -27.81 -6.56 4.55
N ARG A 718 -28.98 -7.15 4.83
CA ARG A 718 -29.09 -8.13 5.90
C ARG A 718 -28.10 -9.23 5.54
N ALA A 719 -26.98 -9.31 6.25
CA ALA A 719 -26.08 -10.45 6.18
C ALA A 719 -26.97 -11.68 6.25
N ALA A 720 -27.06 -12.44 5.15
CA ALA A 720 -27.99 -13.53 5.02
C ALA A 720 -27.86 -14.40 6.27
N ALA A 721 -28.91 -14.40 7.11
CA ALA A 721 -28.88 -15.04 8.41
C ALA A 721 -28.72 -16.55 8.20
N ARG A 722 -27.47 -17.02 8.10
CA ARG A 722 -27.15 -18.43 8.23
C ARG A 722 -27.51 -18.82 9.65
N ARG A 723 -28.65 -19.51 9.79
CA ARG A 723 -29.11 -20.16 11.02
C ARG A 723 -28.01 -21.10 11.52
N HIS A 724 -27.18 -20.63 12.44
CA HIS A 724 -26.39 -21.47 13.32
C HIS A 724 -26.64 -21.00 14.76
N ARG A 725 -27.21 -21.90 15.57
CA ARG A 725 -27.38 -21.74 17.02
C ARG A 725 -26.00 -21.83 17.67
N ALA A 726 -25.37 -20.69 17.88
CA ALA A 726 -24.34 -20.46 18.88
C ALA A 726 -24.62 -19.09 19.50
N ALA A 727 -24.33 -18.92 20.78
CA ALA A 727 -24.60 -17.69 21.53
C ALA A 727 -24.09 -16.45 20.75
N PRO A 728 -24.88 -15.37 20.67
CA PRO A 728 -24.54 -14.25 19.80
C PRO A 728 -23.24 -13.59 20.31
N PRO A 729 -22.22 -13.38 19.46
CA PRO A 729 -21.27 -12.31 19.73
C PRO A 729 -22.09 -11.02 19.86
N ALA A 730 -21.69 -10.12 20.78
CA ALA A 730 -22.31 -8.80 20.89
C ALA A 730 -22.41 -8.22 19.48
N ARG A 731 -23.65 -7.99 19.03
CA ARG A 731 -23.90 -7.33 17.74
C ARG A 731 -23.11 -6.01 17.79
N PRO A 732 -22.40 -5.60 16.73
CA PRO A 732 -22.07 -4.19 16.61
C PRO A 732 -23.40 -3.45 16.78
N ALA A 733 -23.49 -2.63 17.81
CA ALA A 733 -24.66 -1.79 18.02
C ALA A 733 -24.57 -0.68 16.96
N PHE A 734 -24.86 -1.04 15.71
CA PHE A 734 -25.01 -0.06 14.64
C PHE A 734 -26.07 0.92 15.12
N SER A 735 -25.62 2.16 15.34
CA SER A 735 -26.44 3.17 16.01
C SER A 735 -27.60 3.59 15.12
N SER A 736 -28.51 4.40 15.63
CA SER A 736 -29.71 4.92 14.96
C SER A 736 -29.39 5.89 13.79
N GLU A 737 -28.40 5.59 12.96
CA GLU A 737 -27.85 6.46 11.91
C GLU A 737 -28.78 6.51 10.70
N SER A 738 -28.94 7.71 10.15
CA SER A 738 -29.55 7.86 8.83
C SER A 738 -28.46 7.71 7.77
N VAL A 739 -28.49 6.59 7.06
CA VAL A 739 -27.53 6.26 6.01
C VAL A 739 -28.16 6.54 4.64
N TYR A 740 -27.57 7.47 3.92
CA TYR A 740 -27.94 7.86 2.57
C TYR A 740 -26.89 7.35 1.58
N PHE A 741 -27.33 6.83 0.44
CA PHE A 741 -26.45 6.47 -0.66
C PHE A 741 -26.60 7.51 -1.77
N LEU A 742 -25.47 8.01 -2.27
CA LEU A 742 -25.41 8.90 -3.41
C LEU A 742 -25.12 8.05 -4.65
N PRO A 743 -26.14 7.73 -5.46
CA PRO A 743 -25.97 6.82 -6.58
C PRO A 743 -25.20 7.48 -7.71
N GLY A 744 -24.36 6.69 -8.38
CA GLY A 744 -23.87 7.02 -9.72
C GLY A 744 -24.85 6.52 -10.78
N ALA A 745 -25.35 7.41 -11.64
CA ALA A 745 -26.29 7.05 -12.71
C ALA A 745 -25.63 6.42 -13.95
N ILE A 746 -24.37 5.99 -13.84
CA ILE A 746 -23.57 5.51 -14.97
C ILE A 746 -23.43 3.99 -14.87
N GLU A 747 -23.90 3.30 -15.90
CA GLU A 747 -23.64 1.88 -16.11
C GLU A 747 -22.14 1.60 -16.02
N ILE A 748 -21.73 0.56 -15.29
CA ILE A 748 -20.30 0.21 -15.11
C ILE A 748 -19.61 0.03 -16.47
N SER A 749 -20.33 -0.48 -17.47
CA SER A 749 -19.85 -0.60 -18.85
C SER A 749 -19.56 0.75 -19.52
N GLN A 750 -20.36 1.77 -19.24
CA GLN A 750 -20.17 3.13 -19.71
C GLN A 750 -19.02 3.82 -18.98
N LEU A 751 -18.88 3.65 -17.67
CA LEU A 751 -17.73 4.13 -16.90
C LEU A 751 -16.41 3.58 -17.47
N ARG A 752 -16.35 2.27 -17.75
CA ARG A 752 -15.20 1.62 -18.39
C ARG A 752 -14.90 2.23 -19.76
N ARG A 753 -15.93 2.47 -20.57
CA ARG A 753 -15.79 3.16 -21.87
C ARG A 753 -15.26 4.59 -21.74
N LEU A 754 -15.64 5.33 -20.69
CA LEU A 754 -15.09 6.66 -20.42
C LEU A 754 -13.61 6.57 -20.04
N GLN A 755 -13.24 5.59 -19.23
CA GLN A 755 -11.84 5.32 -18.87
C GLN A 755 -11.02 4.85 -20.08
N ASP A 756 -11.62 4.10 -21.01
CA ASP A 756 -11.01 3.63 -22.27
C ASP A 756 -10.61 4.78 -23.20
N LEU A 757 -11.44 5.82 -23.27
CA LEU A 757 -11.20 6.94 -24.18
C LEU A 757 -10.04 7.86 -23.73
N GLN A 758 -9.65 7.84 -22.45
CA GLN A 758 -8.44 8.52 -21.94
C GLN A 758 -7.13 7.87 -22.43
N ARG A 759 -7.21 6.72 -23.12
CA ARG A 759 -6.07 5.82 -23.38
C ARG A 759 -5.48 5.97 -24.77
N ILE A 760 -6.10 6.73 -25.68
CA ILE A 760 -5.64 6.84 -27.07
C ILE A 760 -4.31 7.63 -27.09
N PRO A 761 -3.20 7.03 -27.56
CA PRO A 761 -1.91 7.73 -27.66
C PRO A 761 -2.02 8.95 -28.57
N SER A 762 -1.31 10.02 -28.22
CA SER A 762 -1.17 11.24 -29.03
C SER A 762 -0.50 11.05 -30.40
N GLY A 763 -0.24 9.80 -30.81
CA GLY A 763 0.48 9.45 -32.03
C GLY A 763 -0.42 8.79 -33.07
N ARG A 764 -0.82 9.58 -34.06
CA ARG A 764 -1.32 9.16 -35.39
C ARG A 764 -2.67 8.43 -35.45
N GLN A 765 -3.77 9.17 -35.21
CA GLN A 765 -5.01 9.06 -36.00
C GLN A 765 -5.81 10.36 -35.87
N LEU A 766 -6.31 10.87 -36.99
CA LEU A 766 -7.02 12.16 -37.17
C LEU A 766 -8.38 12.29 -36.42
N PHE A 767 -8.61 11.54 -35.35
CA PHE A 767 -9.87 11.56 -34.59
C PHE A 767 -9.62 11.72 -33.08
N HIS A 768 -9.13 12.89 -32.66
CA HIS A 768 -8.97 13.20 -31.24
C HIS A 768 -10.34 13.36 -30.59
N ARG A 769 -10.72 12.42 -29.70
CA ARG A 769 -11.78 12.64 -28.72
C ARG A 769 -11.11 13.13 -27.44
N PHE A 770 -11.65 14.17 -26.83
CA PHE A 770 -11.17 14.69 -25.55
C PHE A 770 -12.30 14.68 -24.53
N MET A 771 -11.95 14.48 -23.26
CA MET A 771 -12.91 14.49 -22.18
C MET A 771 -13.17 15.94 -21.78
N VAL A 772 -14.41 16.37 -21.93
CA VAL A 772 -14.88 17.59 -21.27
C VAL A 772 -15.15 17.25 -19.82
N ARG A 773 -14.47 17.95 -18.91
CA ARG A 773 -14.68 17.80 -17.47
C ARG A 773 -16.13 18.12 -17.10
N GLY A 774 -16.58 17.45 -16.05
CA GLY A 774 -17.87 17.79 -15.44
C GLY A 774 -17.83 19.23 -14.94
N HIS A 775 -18.97 19.89 -14.88
CA HIS A 775 -19.05 21.27 -14.38
C HIS A 775 -20.41 21.55 -13.75
N TRP A 776 -20.43 22.59 -12.92
CA TRP A 776 -21.63 23.02 -12.21
C TRP A 776 -22.33 24.15 -12.96
N ARG A 777 -23.64 24.00 -13.16
CA ARG A 777 -24.44 25.00 -13.87
C ARG A 777 -25.48 25.64 -12.94
N ARG A 778 -25.51 26.98 -12.95
CA ARG A 778 -26.56 27.75 -12.27
C ARG A 778 -27.90 27.63 -13.02
N PRO A 779 -29.02 27.48 -12.30
CA PRO A 779 -30.35 27.54 -12.91
C PRO A 779 -30.66 28.93 -13.43
N ARG A 780 -31.46 28.99 -14.51
CA ARG A 780 -31.98 30.26 -15.01
C ARG A 780 -32.83 30.96 -13.95
N LYS A 781 -32.81 32.29 -13.94
CA LYS A 781 -33.44 33.12 -12.88
C LYS A 781 -34.94 32.86 -12.71
N ASP A 782 -35.60 32.46 -13.79
CA ASP A 782 -37.02 32.13 -13.89
C ASP A 782 -37.39 30.72 -13.39
N TRP A 783 -36.41 29.87 -13.07
CA TRP A 783 -36.68 28.51 -12.61
C TRP A 783 -37.05 28.47 -11.12
N LYS A 784 -38.11 27.73 -10.77
CA LYS A 784 -38.54 27.51 -9.37
C LYS A 784 -37.48 26.78 -8.54
N ASP A 785 -36.88 25.74 -9.10
CA ASP A 785 -35.78 25.03 -8.44
C ASP A 785 -34.45 25.74 -8.70
N ARG A 786 -33.99 26.45 -7.66
CA ARG A 786 -32.76 27.25 -7.66
C ARG A 786 -31.50 26.45 -7.30
N ARG A 787 -31.59 25.12 -7.11
CA ARG A 787 -30.40 24.27 -6.88
C ARG A 787 -29.50 24.21 -8.11
N LEU A 788 -28.20 24.04 -7.86
CA LEU A 788 -27.21 23.79 -8.90
C LEU A 788 -27.53 22.48 -9.63
N ARG A 789 -27.11 22.41 -10.89
CA ARG A 789 -27.19 21.20 -11.70
C ARG A 789 -25.78 20.75 -12.03
N TRP A 790 -25.51 19.48 -11.75
CA TRP A 790 -24.29 18.84 -12.18
C TRP A 790 -24.43 18.44 -13.64
N ILE A 791 -23.44 18.81 -14.44
CA ILE A 791 -23.23 18.24 -15.76
C ILE A 791 -22.07 17.28 -15.61
N GLU A 792 -22.36 15.99 -15.75
CA GLU A 792 -21.35 14.95 -15.66
C GLU A 792 -20.27 15.08 -16.75
N PRO A 793 -19.02 14.63 -16.49
CA PRO A 793 -18.00 14.57 -17.53
C PRO A 793 -18.45 13.77 -18.76
N TYR A 794 -18.09 14.23 -19.96
CA TYR A 794 -18.47 13.58 -21.22
C TYR A 794 -17.41 13.75 -22.30
N TRP A 795 -17.40 12.86 -23.30
CA TRP A 795 -16.44 12.91 -24.39
C TRP A 795 -17.01 13.67 -25.60
N LYS A 796 -16.20 14.55 -26.19
CA LYS A 796 -16.51 15.20 -27.47
C LYS A 796 -15.69 14.61 -28.61
N GLY A 797 -16.30 14.57 -29.79
CA GLY A 797 -15.65 14.19 -31.05
C GLY A 797 -14.87 15.35 -31.71
N PRO A 798 -14.04 15.04 -32.73
CA PRO A 798 -13.14 16.00 -33.37
C PRO A 798 -13.86 17.17 -34.10
N ASP A 799 -15.11 16.99 -34.52
CA ASP A 799 -15.84 17.99 -35.35
C ASP A 799 -16.11 19.33 -34.64
N LEU A 800 -16.01 19.40 -33.30
CA LEU A 800 -16.19 20.64 -32.53
C LEU A 800 -14.90 21.25 -31.97
N ALA A 801 -13.76 20.54 -32.00
CA ALA A 801 -12.49 21.09 -31.53
C ALA A 801 -12.05 22.30 -32.39
N ALA A 802 -12.32 22.24 -33.70
CA ALA A 802 -12.08 23.35 -34.64
C ALA A 802 -12.96 24.60 -34.39
N VAL A 803 -13.99 24.51 -33.55
CA VAL A 803 -14.87 25.64 -33.20
C VAL A 803 -14.37 26.39 -31.96
N ILE A 804 -13.57 25.75 -31.10
CA ILE A 804 -13.07 26.35 -29.85
C ILE A 804 -11.77 27.15 -30.10
N GLU A 805 -11.00 26.84 -31.15
CA GLU A 805 -9.79 27.60 -31.53
C GLU A 805 -10.03 28.81 -32.46
N ARG A 806 -11.29 29.17 -32.75
CA ARG A 806 -11.54 30.44 -33.44
C ARG A 806 -11.38 31.59 -32.46
N THR A 807 -10.23 32.25 -32.54
CA THR A 807 -10.01 33.59 -31.98
C THR A 807 -11.17 34.47 -32.42
N TYR A 808 -12.02 34.90 -31.50
CA TYR A 808 -13.01 35.92 -31.77
C TYR A 808 -12.26 37.22 -32.11
N LYS A 809 -12.12 37.53 -33.40
CA LYS A 809 -11.84 38.90 -33.83
C LYS A 809 -13.09 39.71 -33.51
N LEU A 810 -13.04 40.46 -32.40
CA LEU A 810 -13.90 41.62 -32.21
C LEU A 810 -13.68 42.52 -33.43
N THR A 811 -14.73 42.66 -34.24
CA THR A 811 -14.78 43.66 -35.31
C THR A 811 -15.16 44.98 -34.63
N PRO A 812 -14.50 46.11 -34.97
CA PRO A 812 -14.52 47.35 -34.18
C PRO A 812 -15.91 47.92 -33.86
#